data_AF-A0AAU6PGK7-F1
#
_entry.id   AF-A0AAU6PGK7-F1
#
_cell.length_a   1.000
_cell.length_b   1.000
_cell.length_c   1.000
_cell.angle_alpha   90.00
_cell.angle_beta   90.00
_cell.angle_gamma   90.00
#
_symmetry.space_group_name_H-M   'P 1'
#
loop_
_entity.id
_entity.type
_entity.pdbx_description
1 polymer ?
#
loop_
_entity_poly.entity_id
_entity_poly.type
_entity_poly.pdbx_seq_one_letter_code
_entity_poly.pdbx_strand_id
1 'polypeptide(L)'
;MNFKEYCIKTGMVATSSNSYNSIKNKGLEALRNIIENSDQYDEVRLLDIFLANKNDYKVAFKTERNNVIDCFQDFVSVGKKYLEYKGSLSEINIWKISHGNEDTKNMRHEWFENNQISLHKNTRSMLGIDKTQADFFRNDLKIGDIVFICHSNDIKRLAKVTSEILNPADDWICREYMTLDTLDGDNKYSGTNKWWTPDANTTFQSVKKSEYCNFENWILEPFFNKTLQDIGINSTCDKATKIKGKSENIMNKNTPSLNQILYGPPGTGKTYSTVEYALKILGAEDRKDEIKSIGQLQEAFGSQVEFVTFHQSFSYEDFVEGLKANSDGDKLTYDVESGIFKTICENAKKSGNNSLEKLNKAIQKLREQVEEESLRLKTLSKGKEFSLTVQNKSGFYAKPDAGESSNPVNVVSIEAFYKNPKLIEQNSGAIFKSYVLPVVKYMKENFNLQDYEETEDQKPHVLIIDEINRGNISRIFGELITLIEGSKRTGNNEEISVQLPYSKTPFSVPNNLYIIGTMNTADRSLTLMDTALRRRFDFVEMLPDADLVKGNFDNIDVQKILKTINQRIEVLYDKEHLIGHSFLMYIDSLEELRNTFKNKILPLLEEYFYDDFSKIKAVLNDKDNRFYQEVKQDENLFADMEVEYNKEQKIYNRQSCDELTADNFINIYNNIPEPKNA
;
A
#
# COMPACT_ATOMS: atom_id res chain seq x y z
N MET A 1 10.35 47.99 9.58
CA MET A 1 9.51 49.17 9.31
C MET A 1 8.11 48.66 9.04
N ASN A 2 7.12 49.02 9.86
CA ASN A 2 5.75 48.55 9.60
C ASN A 2 5.19 49.26 8.36
N PHE A 3 4.16 48.70 7.71
CA PHE A 3 3.67 49.25 6.45
C PHE A 3 3.13 50.69 6.62
N LYS A 4 2.64 51.05 7.81
CA LYS A 4 2.25 52.43 8.16
C LYS A 4 3.45 53.38 8.11
N GLU A 5 4.58 53.00 8.70
CA GLU A 5 5.85 53.75 8.57
C GLU A 5 6.36 53.75 7.13
N TYR A 6 6.17 52.68 6.37
CA TYR A 6 6.53 52.61 4.96
C TYR A 6 5.73 53.60 4.11
N CYS A 7 4.41 53.65 4.24
CA CYS A 7 3.57 54.60 3.52
C CYS A 7 3.85 56.06 3.92
N ILE A 8 4.11 56.32 5.21
CA ILE A 8 4.49 57.65 5.71
C ILE A 8 5.86 58.07 5.13
N LYS A 9 6.84 57.17 5.14
CA LYS A 9 8.22 57.45 4.70
C LYS A 9 8.35 57.53 3.17
N THR A 10 7.46 56.89 2.43
CA THR A 10 7.43 56.89 0.94
C THR A 10 6.45 57.90 0.35
N GLY A 11 5.74 58.67 1.19
CA GLY A 11 4.84 59.74 0.74
C GLY A 11 3.58 59.23 0.01
N MET A 12 3.12 58.01 0.30
CA MET A 12 1.94 57.42 -0.35
C MET A 12 0.66 58.10 0.14
N VAL A 13 0.25 59.19 -0.54
CA VAL A 13 -1.01 59.89 -0.31
C VAL A 13 -1.91 59.74 -1.54
N ALA A 14 -3.12 59.20 -1.34
CA ALA A 14 -4.10 59.14 -2.40
C ALA A 14 -4.77 60.52 -2.60
N THR A 15 -4.65 61.12 -3.77
CA THR A 15 -5.33 62.39 -4.13
C THR A 15 -6.28 62.25 -5.32
N SER A 16 -6.35 61.06 -5.95
CA SER A 16 -7.26 60.76 -7.07
C SER A 16 -7.52 59.26 -7.21
N SER A 17 -8.56 58.88 -7.95
CA SER A 17 -8.93 57.48 -8.24
C SER A 17 -7.82 56.66 -8.92
N ASN A 18 -6.92 57.29 -9.69
CA ASN A 18 -5.76 56.62 -10.27
C ASN A 18 -4.68 56.27 -9.22
N SER A 19 -4.57 57.06 -8.16
CA SER A 19 -3.68 56.76 -7.03
C SER A 19 -4.18 55.59 -6.17
N TYR A 20 -5.51 55.37 -6.13
CA TYR A 20 -6.13 54.26 -5.39
C TYR A 20 -5.75 52.89 -5.96
N ASN A 21 -5.82 52.70 -7.28
CA ASN A 21 -5.42 51.43 -7.90
C ASN A 21 -3.91 51.16 -7.75
N SER A 22 -3.10 52.23 -7.77
CA SER A 22 -1.66 52.11 -7.53
C SER A 22 -1.34 51.69 -6.09
N ILE A 23 -2.01 52.28 -5.10
CA ILE A 23 -1.84 51.94 -3.68
C ILE A 23 -2.37 50.54 -3.37
N LYS A 24 -3.52 50.16 -3.94
CA LYS A 24 -4.10 48.82 -3.83
C LYS A 24 -3.14 47.75 -4.39
N ASN A 25 -2.59 47.97 -5.58
CA ASN A 25 -1.68 47.01 -6.20
C ASN A 25 -0.37 46.87 -5.41
N LYS A 26 0.19 47.99 -4.92
CA LYS A 26 1.40 47.97 -4.08
C LYS A 26 1.15 47.35 -2.70
N GLY A 27 -0.04 47.50 -2.13
CA GLY A 27 -0.45 46.82 -0.90
C GLY A 27 -0.59 45.30 -1.09
N LEU A 28 -1.18 44.87 -2.21
CA LEU A 28 -1.25 43.45 -2.58
C LEU A 28 0.13 42.85 -2.85
N GLU A 29 1.03 43.61 -3.46
CA GLU A 29 2.42 43.19 -3.73
C GLU A 29 3.25 43.08 -2.45
N ALA A 30 3.05 43.98 -1.48
CA ALA A 30 3.63 43.87 -0.15
C ALA A 30 3.07 42.66 0.62
N LEU A 31 1.77 42.37 0.46
CA LEU A 31 1.14 41.20 1.07
C LEU A 31 1.67 39.89 0.45
N ARG A 32 1.80 39.84 -0.88
CA ARG A 32 2.42 38.72 -1.60
C ARG A 32 3.84 38.48 -1.14
N ASN A 33 4.67 39.52 -1.05
CA ASN A 33 6.03 39.38 -0.53
C ASN A 33 6.07 38.88 0.92
N ILE A 34 5.10 39.24 1.77
CA ILE A 34 5.01 38.71 3.15
C ILE A 34 4.60 37.24 3.14
N ILE A 35 3.71 36.84 2.23
CA ILE A 35 3.23 35.46 2.05
C ILE A 35 4.35 34.58 1.47
N GLU A 36 5.00 35.02 0.39
CA GLU A 36 6.07 34.32 -0.35
C GLU A 36 7.35 34.14 0.47
N ASN A 37 7.61 34.98 1.47
CA ASN A 37 8.77 34.85 2.37
C ASN A 37 8.39 34.23 3.74
N SER A 38 7.20 33.63 3.86
CA SER A 38 6.79 32.88 5.06
C SER A 38 6.64 31.39 4.73
N ASP A 39 7.50 30.54 5.29
CA ASP A 39 7.67 29.13 4.92
C ASP A 39 6.49 28.18 5.24
N GLN A 40 5.23 28.65 5.36
CA GLN A 40 4.08 27.78 5.68
C GLN A 40 2.76 28.22 5.02
N TYR A 41 2.45 27.53 3.91
CA TYR A 41 1.18 27.20 3.25
C TYR A 41 0.02 28.21 3.01
N ASP A 42 -0.51 28.06 1.77
CA ASP A 42 -1.89 28.16 1.26
C ASP A 42 -2.40 29.54 0.76
N GLU A 43 -1.97 29.92 -0.45
CA GLU A 43 -2.39 31.12 -1.17
C GLU A 43 -3.90 31.20 -1.48
N VAL A 44 -4.57 30.04 -1.58
CA VAL A 44 -5.94 29.93 -2.09
C VAL A 44 -6.95 30.46 -1.07
N ARG A 45 -6.76 30.18 0.23
CA ARG A 45 -7.71 30.54 1.30
C ARG A 45 -7.74 32.02 1.64
N LEU A 46 -6.61 32.72 1.57
CA LEU A 46 -6.54 34.17 1.84
C LEU A 46 -7.16 34.99 0.70
N LEU A 47 -6.96 34.53 -0.54
CA LEU A 47 -7.56 35.14 -1.71
C LEU A 47 -9.09 34.94 -1.73
N ASP A 48 -9.57 33.75 -1.34
CA ASP A 48 -10.99 33.45 -1.24
C ASP A 48 -11.70 34.26 -0.16
N ILE A 49 -11.07 34.48 1.00
CA ILE A 49 -11.61 35.34 2.07
C ILE A 49 -11.63 36.82 1.64
N PHE A 50 -10.61 37.27 0.90
CA PHE A 50 -10.56 38.60 0.32
C PHE A 50 -11.66 38.82 -0.73
N LEU A 51 -11.91 37.81 -1.57
CA LEU A 51 -12.94 37.84 -2.60
C LEU A 51 -14.36 37.75 -1.99
N ALA A 52 -14.53 36.97 -0.92
CA ALA A 52 -15.81 36.81 -0.22
C ALA A 52 -16.29 38.11 0.44
N ASN A 53 -15.38 38.94 0.96
CA ASN A 53 -15.71 40.19 1.66
C ASN A 53 -15.54 41.46 0.79
N LYS A 54 -15.32 41.27 -0.53
CA LYS A 54 -15.00 42.32 -1.52
C LYS A 54 -15.99 43.49 -1.56
N ASN A 55 -17.25 43.27 -1.21
CA ASN A 55 -18.29 44.30 -1.24
C ASN A 55 -18.28 45.20 0.00
N ASP A 56 -17.92 44.69 1.16
CA ASP A 56 -17.83 45.48 2.40
C ASP A 56 -16.65 46.45 2.35
N TYR A 57 -15.53 46.03 1.76
CA TYR A 57 -14.39 46.91 1.48
C TYR A 57 -14.76 48.03 0.50
N LYS A 58 -15.60 47.74 -0.50
CA LYS A 58 -16.05 48.72 -1.51
C LYS A 58 -16.85 49.89 -0.89
N VAL A 59 -17.52 49.66 0.25
CA VAL A 59 -18.30 50.67 0.98
C VAL A 59 -17.38 51.51 1.89
N ALA A 60 -16.43 50.88 2.57
CA ALA A 60 -15.52 51.56 3.47
C ALA A 60 -14.50 52.48 2.76
N PHE A 61 -14.06 52.12 1.54
CA PHE A 61 -13.14 52.94 0.73
C PHE A 61 -13.80 54.16 0.04
N LYS A 62 -15.11 54.38 0.21
CA LYS A 62 -15.85 55.49 -0.41
C LYS A 62 -15.99 56.74 0.46
N THR A 63 -15.68 56.69 1.75
CA THR A 63 -15.89 57.80 2.68
C THR A 63 -14.59 58.18 3.36
N GLU A 64 -14.19 59.45 3.17
CA GLU A 64 -13.16 60.26 3.83
C GLU A 64 -11.82 59.66 4.31
N ARG A 65 -10.79 60.51 4.24
CA ARG A 65 -9.34 60.24 4.42
C ARG A 65 -8.97 59.44 5.68
N ASN A 66 -9.77 59.51 6.75
CA ASN A 66 -9.51 58.81 8.01
C ASN A 66 -9.91 57.33 7.94
N ASN A 67 -10.96 56.97 7.19
CA ASN A 67 -11.42 55.59 7.10
C ASN A 67 -10.44 54.67 6.36
N VAL A 68 -9.58 55.19 5.49
CA VAL A 68 -8.56 54.37 4.80
C VAL A 68 -7.44 53.97 5.75
N ILE A 69 -7.06 54.87 6.66
CA ILE A 69 -6.08 54.58 7.71
C ILE A 69 -6.71 53.65 8.74
N ASP A 70 -7.96 53.89 9.12
CA ASP A 70 -8.68 53.05 10.08
C ASP A 70 -8.97 51.65 9.53
N CYS A 71 -9.42 51.50 8.27
CA CYS A 71 -9.59 50.20 7.64
C CYS A 71 -8.27 49.45 7.47
N PHE A 72 -7.16 50.15 7.24
CA PHE A 72 -5.85 49.51 7.17
C PHE A 72 -5.29 49.20 8.56
N GLN A 73 -5.63 49.99 9.59
CA GLN A 73 -5.33 49.67 10.98
C GLN A 73 -6.17 48.50 11.49
N ASP A 74 -7.42 48.37 11.08
CA ASP A 74 -8.26 47.19 11.31
C ASP A 74 -7.70 45.99 10.55
N PHE A 75 -7.24 46.14 9.32
CA PHE A 75 -6.57 45.09 8.56
C PHE A 75 -5.25 44.64 9.23
N VAL A 76 -4.43 45.59 9.69
CA VAL A 76 -3.21 45.30 10.48
C VAL A 76 -3.56 44.78 11.87
N SER A 77 -4.69 45.16 12.46
CA SER A 77 -5.18 44.64 13.74
C SER A 77 -5.73 43.23 13.60
N VAL A 78 -6.35 42.88 12.48
CA VAL A 78 -6.81 41.52 12.15
C VAL A 78 -5.60 40.67 11.80
N GLY A 79 -4.66 41.19 11.03
CA GLY A 79 -3.37 40.55 10.76
C GLY A 79 -2.52 40.39 12.03
N LYS A 80 -2.51 41.37 12.93
CA LYS A 80 -1.86 41.28 14.25
C LYS A 80 -2.62 40.38 15.20
N LYS A 81 -3.95 40.38 15.25
CA LYS A 81 -4.72 39.38 16.00
C LYS A 81 -4.48 37.99 15.45
N TYR A 82 -4.31 37.83 14.14
CA TYR A 82 -3.96 36.56 13.50
C TYR A 82 -2.51 36.15 13.81
N LEU A 83 -1.57 37.09 13.86
CA LEU A 83 -0.17 36.85 14.27
C LEU A 83 0.01 36.71 15.79
N GLU A 84 -0.85 37.32 16.61
CA GLU A 84 -0.98 37.14 18.06
C GLU A 84 -1.73 35.85 18.37
N TYR A 85 -2.61 35.39 17.48
CA TYR A 85 -3.23 34.07 17.51
C TYR A 85 -2.26 32.97 17.03
N LYS A 86 -1.40 33.28 16.05
CA LYS A 86 -0.28 32.42 15.63
C LYS A 86 0.92 32.51 16.60
N GLY A 87 1.05 33.61 17.34
CA GLY A 87 2.09 33.90 18.34
C GLY A 87 1.69 33.56 19.78
N SER A 88 0.39 33.40 20.02
CA SER A 88 -0.18 32.55 21.06
C SER A 88 -0.13 31.12 20.54
N LEU A 89 1.08 30.57 20.43
CA LEU A 89 1.30 29.13 20.32
C LEU A 89 0.86 28.47 21.63
N SER A 90 -0.43 28.52 21.94
CA SER A 90 -1.05 27.40 22.62
C SER A 90 -1.07 26.28 21.59
N GLU A 91 -0.40 25.17 21.92
CA GLU A 91 -0.48 23.94 21.13
C GLU A 91 -1.95 23.65 20.82
N ILE A 92 -2.29 23.53 19.53
CA ILE A 92 -3.65 23.24 19.08
C ILE A 92 -4.04 21.88 19.63
N ASN A 93 -5.11 21.84 20.42
CA ASN A 93 -5.65 20.62 20.99
C ASN A 93 -6.81 20.11 20.15
N ILE A 94 -6.99 18.79 20.15
CA ILE A 94 -8.09 18.13 19.46
C ILE A 94 -9.08 17.60 20.49
N TRP A 95 -10.37 17.85 20.25
CA TRP A 95 -11.45 17.47 21.17
C TRP A 95 -12.58 16.76 20.44
N LYS A 96 -13.18 15.79 21.13
CA LYS A 96 -14.49 15.23 20.80
C LYS A 96 -15.57 16.02 21.52
N ILE A 97 -16.67 16.33 20.84
CA ILE A 97 -17.94 16.64 21.49
C ILE A 97 -19.11 15.85 20.91
N SER A 98 -19.93 15.27 21.77
CA SER A 98 -21.19 14.62 21.41
C SER A 98 -22.37 15.49 21.80
N HIS A 99 -23.28 15.75 20.85
CA HIS A 99 -24.55 16.42 21.13
C HIS A 99 -25.67 15.44 21.46
N GLY A 100 -25.35 14.15 21.63
CA GLY A 100 -26.32 13.07 21.86
C GLY A 100 -27.12 12.74 20.60
N ASN A 101 -28.29 12.11 20.76
CA ASN A 101 -29.15 11.78 19.62
C ASN A 101 -29.61 13.05 18.88
N GLU A 102 -29.74 12.93 17.56
CA GLU A 102 -30.24 13.96 16.66
C GLU A 102 -31.75 14.18 16.93
N ASP A 103 -32.07 15.06 17.88
CA ASP A 103 -33.44 15.47 18.18
C ASP A 103 -33.65 16.92 17.71
N THR A 104 -34.35 17.07 16.59
CA THR A 104 -34.63 18.34 15.92
C THR A 104 -35.49 19.29 16.75
N LYS A 105 -36.03 18.86 17.90
CA LYS A 105 -36.82 19.68 18.83
C LYS A 105 -36.03 20.20 20.04
N ASN A 106 -34.74 19.90 20.13
CA ASN A 106 -33.90 20.29 21.26
C ASN A 106 -33.14 21.60 20.96
N MET A 107 -33.03 22.51 21.94
CA MET A 107 -32.25 23.75 21.85
C MET A 107 -30.80 23.52 21.40
N ARG A 108 -30.22 22.35 21.73
CA ARG A 108 -28.88 21.97 21.25
C ARG A 108 -28.77 21.83 19.74
N HIS A 109 -29.83 21.38 19.07
CA HIS A 109 -29.86 21.29 17.62
C HIS A 109 -29.84 22.68 17.00
N GLU A 110 -30.62 23.62 17.54
CA GLU A 110 -30.60 25.01 17.08
C GLU A 110 -29.22 25.67 17.26
N TRP A 111 -28.55 25.42 18.39
CA TRP A 111 -27.17 25.87 18.58
C TRP A 111 -26.20 25.22 17.60
N PHE A 112 -26.31 23.93 17.34
CA PHE A 112 -25.48 23.23 16.36
C PHE A 112 -25.64 23.83 14.95
N GLU A 113 -26.87 24.11 14.52
CA GLU A 113 -27.18 24.76 13.24
C GLU A 113 -26.64 26.19 13.17
N ASN A 114 -26.61 26.90 14.30
CA ASN A 114 -25.99 28.22 14.43
C ASN A 114 -24.47 28.17 14.67
N ASN A 115 -23.81 27.05 14.36
CA ASN A 115 -22.37 26.83 14.53
C ASN A 115 -21.87 27.04 15.97
N GLN A 116 -22.63 26.54 16.94
CA GLN A 116 -22.26 26.54 18.35
C GLN A 116 -22.14 25.11 18.90
N ILE A 117 -21.03 24.84 19.56
CA ILE A 117 -20.88 23.63 20.39
C ILE A 117 -21.41 23.92 21.79
N SER A 118 -22.20 23.01 22.34
CA SER A 118 -22.88 23.18 23.63
C SER A 118 -22.62 22.01 24.59
N LEU A 119 -22.46 22.33 25.88
CA LEU A 119 -22.29 21.35 26.94
C LEU A 119 -23.05 21.77 28.22
N HIS A 120 -23.66 20.82 28.91
CA HIS A 120 -24.36 21.13 30.16
C HIS A 120 -23.37 21.37 31.30
N LYS A 121 -23.64 22.34 32.17
CA LYS A 121 -22.71 22.80 33.22
C LYS A 121 -22.35 21.72 34.24
N ASN A 122 -23.22 20.72 34.41
CA ASN A 122 -23.10 19.63 35.38
C ASN A 122 -22.63 18.29 34.77
N THR A 123 -22.12 18.28 33.53
CA THR A 123 -21.65 17.04 32.88
C THR A 123 -20.46 16.46 33.65
N ARG A 124 -20.70 15.40 34.44
CA ARG A 124 -19.71 14.78 35.35
C ARG A 124 -18.62 14.01 34.61
N SER A 125 -17.46 13.86 35.25
CA SER A 125 -16.40 12.94 34.80
C SER A 125 -16.77 11.48 35.10
N MET A 126 -16.35 10.54 34.25
CA MET A 126 -16.58 9.10 34.45
C MET A 126 -15.61 8.42 35.42
N LEU A 127 -14.57 9.10 35.88
CA LEU A 127 -13.45 8.47 36.61
C LEU A 127 -13.25 8.96 38.05
N GLY A 128 -14.25 9.62 38.66
CA GLY A 128 -14.13 10.04 40.07
C GLY A 128 -13.01 11.06 40.34
N ILE A 129 -12.58 11.79 39.30
CA ILE A 129 -11.61 12.88 39.37
C ILE A 129 -12.36 14.17 39.74
N ASP A 130 -11.77 15.02 40.58
CA ASP A 130 -12.38 16.29 41.05
C ASP A 130 -12.72 17.30 39.92
N LYS A 131 -12.25 17.07 38.68
CA LYS A 131 -12.59 17.89 37.50
C LYS A 131 -13.64 17.20 36.62
N THR A 132 -14.72 17.93 36.30
CA THR A 132 -15.82 17.47 35.43
C THR A 132 -15.52 17.70 33.94
N GLN A 133 -16.28 17.07 33.04
CA GLN A 133 -16.16 17.35 31.59
C GLN A 133 -16.51 18.81 31.27
N ALA A 134 -17.43 19.40 32.04
CA ALA A 134 -17.75 20.82 31.95
C ALA A 134 -16.57 21.72 32.36
N ASP A 135 -15.75 21.30 33.32
CA ASP A 135 -14.57 22.07 33.72
C ASP A 135 -13.50 22.09 32.62
N PHE A 136 -13.31 20.98 31.90
CA PHE A 136 -12.42 20.94 30.73
C PHE A 136 -12.93 21.84 29.60
N PHE A 137 -14.24 21.81 29.32
CA PHE A 137 -14.84 22.67 28.31
C PHE A 137 -14.70 24.17 28.65
N ARG A 138 -14.79 24.53 29.94
CA ARG A 138 -14.61 25.91 30.39
C ARG A 138 -13.14 26.35 30.33
N ASN A 139 -12.28 25.58 30.97
CA ASN A 139 -10.95 26.06 31.34
C ASN A 139 -9.85 25.63 30.38
N ASP A 140 -10.04 24.53 29.64
CA ASP A 140 -8.99 23.89 28.85
C ASP A 140 -9.21 23.99 27.33
N LEU A 141 -10.46 24.03 26.86
CA LEU A 141 -10.80 24.27 25.45
C LEU A 141 -10.56 25.74 25.08
N LYS A 142 -9.73 26.01 24.06
CA LYS A 142 -9.30 27.37 23.68
C LYS A 142 -9.76 27.76 22.28
N ILE A 143 -9.79 29.07 22.01
CA ILE A 143 -9.94 29.58 20.64
C ILE A 143 -8.80 29.00 19.80
N GLY A 144 -9.18 28.37 18.68
CA GLY A 144 -8.27 27.73 17.74
C GLY A 144 -8.04 26.25 17.91
N ASP A 145 -8.54 25.64 18.98
CA ASP A 145 -8.61 24.20 19.10
C ASP A 145 -9.54 23.58 18.05
N ILE A 146 -9.27 22.32 17.70
CA ILE A 146 -10.04 21.54 16.76
C ILE A 146 -11.06 20.70 17.52
N VAL A 147 -12.30 20.69 17.04
CA VAL A 147 -13.39 19.91 17.61
C VAL A 147 -14.06 19.12 16.50
N PHE A 148 -14.22 17.81 16.68
CA PHE A 148 -15.13 17.03 15.84
C PHE A 148 -16.42 16.73 16.61
N ILE A 149 -17.54 16.93 15.93
CA ILE A 149 -18.87 16.92 16.51
C ILE A 149 -19.59 15.66 16.04
N CYS A 150 -20.15 14.90 16.98
CA CYS A 150 -20.92 13.69 16.69
C CYS A 150 -22.31 13.70 17.34
N HIS A 151 -23.26 13.03 16.70
CA HIS A 151 -24.53 12.65 17.28
C HIS A 151 -24.49 11.16 17.59
N SER A 152 -24.44 10.80 18.87
CA SER A 152 -24.13 9.43 19.29
C SER A 152 -22.82 8.95 18.64
N ASN A 153 -22.81 7.83 17.91
CA ASN A 153 -21.61 7.35 17.21
C ASN A 153 -21.48 7.86 15.76
N ASP A 154 -22.37 8.75 15.31
CA ASP A 154 -22.39 9.30 13.95
C ASP A 154 -21.66 10.64 13.90
N ILE A 155 -20.62 10.74 13.06
CA ILE A 155 -19.76 11.93 12.94
C ILE A 155 -20.40 12.92 11.97
N LYS A 156 -20.51 14.20 12.37
CA LYS A 156 -21.22 15.20 11.55
C LYS A 156 -20.33 16.32 11.03
N ARG A 157 -19.48 16.89 11.88
CA ARG A 157 -18.70 18.09 11.51
C ARG A 157 -17.30 18.06 12.10
N LEU A 158 -16.37 18.62 11.34
CA LEU A 158 -15.05 18.99 11.80
C LEU A 158 -15.01 20.53 11.88
N ALA A 159 -14.57 21.06 13.01
CA ALA A 159 -14.72 22.46 13.34
C ALA A 159 -13.51 23.02 14.10
N LYS A 160 -13.35 24.34 14.06
CA LYS A 160 -12.34 25.09 14.82
C LYS A 160 -13.00 26.12 15.71
N VAL A 161 -12.65 26.15 16.99
CA VAL A 161 -13.27 27.06 17.97
C VAL A 161 -12.89 28.52 17.67
N THR A 162 -13.87 29.42 17.69
CA THR A 162 -13.69 30.84 17.33
C THR A 162 -14.03 31.82 18.45
N SER A 163 -14.67 31.38 19.54
CA SER A 163 -15.08 32.26 20.64
C SER A 163 -14.63 31.79 22.03
N GLU A 164 -14.64 32.74 22.96
CA GLU A 164 -14.70 32.43 24.37
C GLU A 164 -16.06 31.82 24.76
N ILE A 165 -16.18 31.37 26.01
CA ILE A 165 -17.43 30.78 26.53
C ILE A 165 -18.59 31.78 26.41
N LEU A 166 -19.69 31.29 25.85
CA LEU A 166 -21.00 31.91 25.84
C LEU A 166 -21.91 31.18 26.84
N ASN A 167 -22.79 31.93 27.51
CA ASN A 167 -23.76 31.39 28.48
C ASN A 167 -25.18 31.67 27.97
N PRO A 168 -25.71 30.87 27.04
CA PRO A 168 -26.91 31.25 26.28
C PRO A 168 -28.22 31.18 27.07
N ALA A 169 -28.36 30.30 28.07
CA ALA A 169 -29.43 30.21 29.08
C ALA A 169 -29.39 28.81 29.76
N ASP A 170 -30.14 28.63 30.85
CA ASP A 170 -30.53 27.33 31.43
C ASP A 170 -29.42 26.27 31.57
N ASP A 171 -28.40 26.59 32.37
CA ASP A 171 -27.38 25.63 32.77
C ASP A 171 -26.50 25.07 31.63
N TRP A 172 -26.54 25.68 30.44
CA TRP A 172 -25.66 25.34 29.32
C TRP A 172 -24.51 26.35 29.15
N ILE A 173 -23.39 25.83 28.66
CA ILE A 173 -22.23 26.61 28.22
C ILE A 173 -21.97 26.29 26.75
N CYS A 174 -21.69 27.32 25.96
CA CYS A 174 -21.47 27.20 24.52
C CYS A 174 -20.16 27.88 24.08
N ARG A 175 -19.66 27.50 22.90
CA ARG A 175 -18.65 28.26 22.15
C ARG A 175 -19.01 28.23 20.68
N GLU A 176 -18.74 29.31 19.97
CA GLU A 176 -18.88 29.36 18.52
C GLU A 176 -17.69 28.67 17.86
N TYR A 177 -17.94 28.13 16.69
CA TYR A 177 -16.93 27.50 15.85
C TYR A 177 -17.08 27.92 14.39
N MET A 178 -15.98 27.81 13.65
CA MET A 178 -16.00 27.78 12.18
C MET A 178 -15.97 26.34 11.69
N THR A 179 -16.84 26.00 10.76
CA THR A 179 -16.85 24.68 10.13
C THR A 179 -15.63 24.55 9.21
N LEU A 180 -14.86 23.48 9.41
CA LEU A 180 -13.77 23.08 8.52
C LEU A 180 -14.25 22.08 7.47
N ASP A 181 -15.15 21.18 7.86
CA ASP A 181 -15.78 20.20 6.97
C ASP A 181 -17.10 19.67 7.56
N THR A 182 -17.99 19.18 6.70
CA THR A 182 -19.32 18.63 7.07
C THR A 182 -19.59 17.32 6.35
N LEU A 183 -20.21 16.38 7.06
CA LEU A 183 -20.61 15.09 6.52
C LEU A 183 -22.13 15.00 6.48
N ASP A 184 -22.64 14.66 5.29
CA ASP A 184 -24.04 14.34 5.10
C ASP A 184 -24.29 12.84 5.32
N GLY A 185 -25.49 12.46 5.73
CA GLY A 185 -25.88 11.05 5.87
C GLY A 185 -25.45 10.36 7.18
N ASP A 186 -25.34 9.02 7.12
CA ASP A 186 -25.04 8.12 8.25
C ASP A 186 -23.55 7.76 8.27
N ASN A 187 -22.78 8.47 9.08
CA ASN A 187 -21.32 8.39 9.21
C ASN A 187 -20.92 7.75 10.54
N LYS A 188 -21.51 6.58 10.81
CA LYS A 188 -21.26 5.83 12.03
C LYS A 188 -19.82 5.37 12.13
N TYR A 189 -19.19 5.73 13.24
CA TYR A 189 -17.92 5.18 13.64
C TYR A 189 -18.10 3.75 14.17
N SER A 190 -17.40 2.80 13.55
CA SER A 190 -17.24 1.41 13.99
C SER A 190 -15.76 1.06 14.06
N GLY A 191 -15.11 1.42 15.17
CA GLY A 191 -13.67 1.22 15.36
C GLY A 191 -13.32 0.93 16.82
N THR A 192 -12.04 1.05 17.15
CA THR A 192 -11.55 0.82 18.51
C THR A 192 -12.08 1.90 19.47
N ASN A 193 -12.82 1.49 20.50
CA ASN A 193 -13.35 2.41 21.49
C ASN A 193 -12.22 3.06 22.31
N LYS A 194 -12.15 4.38 22.29
CA LYS A 194 -11.32 5.22 23.16
C LYS A 194 -12.18 6.27 23.79
N TRP A 195 -11.77 6.84 24.91
CA TRP A 195 -12.54 7.89 25.58
C TRP A 195 -12.91 9.08 24.68
N TRP A 196 -12.16 9.36 23.63
CA TRP A 196 -12.46 10.40 22.66
C TRP A 196 -13.17 9.90 21.38
N THR A 197 -13.34 8.61 21.13
CA THR A 197 -14.04 8.15 19.91
C THR A 197 -15.56 8.36 20.01
N PRO A 198 -16.28 8.45 18.87
CA PRO A 198 -17.73 8.72 18.86
C PRO A 198 -18.56 7.72 19.67
N ASP A 199 -18.20 6.45 19.63
CA ASP A 199 -18.88 5.33 20.30
C ASP A 199 -18.61 5.25 21.81
N ALA A 200 -17.72 6.07 22.36
CA ALA A 200 -17.50 6.15 23.80
C ALA A 200 -18.62 6.93 24.50
N ASN A 201 -18.95 6.50 25.73
CA ASN A 201 -19.95 7.12 26.59
C ASN A 201 -19.45 8.45 27.22
N THR A 202 -18.73 9.28 26.45
CA THR A 202 -18.23 10.60 26.87
C THR A 202 -18.89 11.68 26.03
N THR A 203 -19.27 12.77 26.66
CA THR A 203 -19.88 13.91 25.97
C THR A 203 -18.81 14.86 25.46
N PHE A 204 -17.73 15.08 26.22
CA PHE A 204 -16.63 15.96 25.84
C PHE A 204 -15.29 15.41 26.34
N GLN A 205 -14.32 15.22 25.45
CA GLN A 205 -13.04 14.59 25.79
C GLN A 205 -11.91 15.08 24.87
N SER A 206 -10.74 15.36 25.45
CA SER A 206 -9.53 15.64 24.66
C SER A 206 -8.95 14.36 24.06
N VAL A 207 -8.49 14.47 22.82
CA VAL A 207 -7.56 13.50 22.22
C VAL A 207 -6.18 13.81 22.78
N LYS A 208 -5.53 12.84 23.41
CA LYS A 208 -4.15 13.04 23.89
C LYS A 208 -3.23 13.17 22.69
N LYS A 209 -2.17 13.99 22.78
CA LYS A 209 -1.17 14.13 21.71
C LYS A 209 -0.57 12.79 21.25
N SER A 210 -0.33 11.87 22.19
CA SER A 210 0.13 10.51 21.88
C SER A 210 -0.86 9.69 21.02
N GLU A 211 -2.10 10.16 20.87
CA GLU A 211 -3.16 9.54 20.09
C GLU A 211 -3.55 10.38 18.86
N TYR A 212 -2.82 11.44 18.52
CA TYR A 212 -3.10 12.26 17.33
C TYR A 212 -3.03 11.43 16.04
N CYS A 213 -2.06 10.53 15.91
CA CYS A 213 -2.01 9.63 14.77
C CYS A 213 -3.22 8.68 14.73
N ASN A 214 -3.77 8.27 15.88
CA ASN A 214 -5.03 7.50 15.88
C ASN A 214 -6.19 8.36 15.40
N PHE A 215 -6.26 9.63 15.83
CA PHE A 215 -7.29 10.55 15.37
C PHE A 215 -7.20 10.81 13.86
N GLU A 216 -6.00 11.00 13.31
CA GLU A 216 -5.76 11.13 11.86
C GLU A 216 -6.29 9.90 11.12
N ASN A 217 -5.80 8.71 11.48
CA ASN A 217 -6.13 7.46 10.80
C ASN A 217 -7.58 6.99 11.02
N TRP A 218 -8.25 7.41 12.11
CA TRP A 218 -9.57 6.89 12.49
C TRP A 218 -10.70 7.87 12.23
N ILE A 219 -10.41 9.17 12.19
CA ILE A 219 -11.42 10.22 12.06
C ILE A 219 -11.10 11.11 10.84
N LEU A 220 -9.91 11.71 10.76
CA LEU A 220 -9.64 12.68 9.69
C LEU A 220 -9.59 12.05 8.31
N GLU A 221 -8.79 11.01 8.11
CA GLU A 221 -8.65 10.37 6.79
C GLU A 221 -9.95 9.69 6.34
N PRO A 222 -10.59 8.81 7.16
CA PRO A 222 -11.71 8.02 6.66
C PRO A 222 -12.99 8.83 6.44
N PHE A 223 -13.19 9.89 7.25
CA PHE A 223 -14.44 10.65 7.22
C PHE A 223 -14.29 11.97 6.49
N PHE A 224 -13.18 12.68 6.67
CA PHE A 224 -12.99 14.03 6.10
C PHE A 224 -11.97 14.09 4.96
N ASN A 225 -11.28 12.97 4.67
CA ASN A 225 -10.18 12.90 3.71
C ASN A 225 -9.12 14.01 3.97
N LYS A 226 -8.72 14.15 5.24
CA LYS A 226 -7.73 15.14 5.72
C LYS A 226 -6.66 14.50 6.58
N THR A 227 -5.54 15.19 6.69
CA THR A 227 -4.43 14.91 7.61
C THR A 227 -4.40 15.92 8.78
N LEU A 228 -3.55 15.69 9.77
CA LEU A 228 -3.25 16.63 10.85
C LEU A 228 -2.66 17.93 10.31
N GLN A 229 -1.87 17.85 9.24
CA GLN A 229 -1.31 19.03 8.58
C GLN A 229 -2.41 19.90 7.97
N ASP A 230 -3.44 19.30 7.37
CA ASP A 230 -4.57 20.04 6.76
C ASP A 230 -5.40 20.83 7.78
N ILE A 231 -5.37 20.43 9.06
CA ILE A 231 -6.02 21.14 10.17
C ILE A 231 -5.06 22.03 10.97
N GLY A 232 -3.83 22.22 10.48
CA GLY A 232 -2.82 23.11 11.06
C GLY A 232 -2.03 22.55 12.23
N ILE A 233 -1.97 21.21 12.37
CA ILE A 233 -1.18 20.51 13.39
C ILE A 233 0.06 19.90 12.74
N ASN A 234 1.22 20.52 12.97
CA ASN A 234 2.52 20.00 12.54
C ASN A 234 3.01 18.93 13.54
N SER A 235 2.52 17.70 13.41
CA SER A 235 3.07 16.54 14.12
C SER A 235 3.60 15.51 13.14
N THR A 236 4.83 15.04 13.35
CA THR A 236 5.38 13.88 12.66
C THR A 236 4.75 12.62 13.24
N CYS A 237 3.82 12.00 12.49
CA CYS A 237 3.37 10.66 12.82
C CYS A 237 4.44 9.65 12.40
N ASP A 238 5.40 9.42 13.30
CA ASP A 238 6.36 8.33 13.14
C ASP A 238 5.59 7.01 13.11
N LYS A 239 5.72 6.26 12.02
CA LYS A 239 5.21 4.89 11.89
C LYS A 239 6.03 3.92 12.74
N ALA A 240 6.14 4.15 14.06
CA ALA A 240 6.76 3.21 14.99
C ALA A 240 6.46 3.56 16.45
N THR A 241 5.52 2.85 17.10
CA THR A 241 5.63 2.47 18.52
C THR A 241 4.57 1.43 18.90
N LYS A 242 4.97 0.14 18.92
CA LYS A 242 4.29 -0.93 19.64
C LYS A 242 4.84 -0.95 21.08
N ILE A 243 3.98 -0.93 22.12
CA ILE A 243 4.34 -1.45 23.45
C ILE A 243 3.24 -2.42 23.96
N LYS A 244 3.76 -3.52 24.52
CA LYS A 244 3.16 -4.79 24.94
C LYS A 244 2.08 -4.69 26.04
N GLY A 245 1.07 -5.55 25.96
CA GLY A 245 0.20 -5.92 27.08
C GLY A 245 -1.05 -6.74 26.69
N LYS A 246 -0.90 -8.08 26.65
CA LYS A 246 -1.90 -9.17 26.76
C LYS A 246 -3.26 -9.05 26.03
N SER A 247 -3.32 -9.79 24.92
CA SER A 247 -4.40 -10.66 24.39
C SER A 247 -5.87 -10.28 24.62
N GLU A 248 -6.54 -9.88 23.55
CA GLU A 248 -7.60 -10.68 22.90
C GLU A 248 -7.96 -10.06 21.53
N ASN A 249 -7.81 -10.86 20.47
CA ASN A 249 -8.37 -10.73 19.11
C ASN A 249 -8.79 -9.35 18.60
N ILE A 250 -7.81 -8.56 18.12
CA ILE A 250 -8.02 -7.50 17.14
C ILE A 250 -7.08 -7.78 15.97
N MET A 251 -7.63 -8.14 14.81
CA MET A 251 -6.88 -8.36 13.57
C MET A 251 -5.95 -7.16 13.29
N ASN A 252 -4.68 -7.47 13.09
CA ASN A 252 -3.56 -6.56 12.85
C ASN A 252 -3.89 -5.46 11.83
N LYS A 253 -3.79 -4.17 12.20
CA LYS A 253 -3.66 -3.06 11.22
C LYS A 253 -2.22 -2.89 10.68
N ASN A 254 -1.32 -3.83 10.99
CA ASN A 254 0.03 -3.91 10.43
C ASN A 254 0.25 -5.13 9.52
N THR A 255 -0.77 -5.98 9.31
CA THR A 255 -0.64 -7.09 8.37
C THR A 255 -0.67 -6.54 6.95
N PRO A 256 0.34 -6.85 6.12
CA PRO A 256 0.31 -6.54 4.70
C PRO A 256 -0.99 -7.08 4.09
N SER A 257 -1.52 -6.41 3.07
CA SER A 257 -2.71 -6.91 2.37
C SER A 257 -2.52 -8.34 1.86
N LEU A 258 -3.59 -9.13 1.86
CA LEU A 258 -3.57 -10.53 1.44
C LEU A 258 -3.16 -10.71 -0.03
N ASN A 259 -3.43 -9.72 -0.87
CA ASN A 259 -3.10 -9.73 -2.29
C ASN A 259 -2.53 -8.38 -2.67
N GLN A 260 -1.29 -8.35 -3.14
CA GLN A 260 -0.59 -7.12 -3.51
C GLN A 260 0.06 -7.27 -4.87
N ILE A 261 0.13 -6.19 -5.64
CA ILE A 261 0.92 -6.11 -6.87
C ILE A 261 1.86 -4.92 -6.74
N LEU A 262 3.16 -5.21 -6.73
CA LEU A 262 4.22 -4.21 -6.88
C LEU A 262 4.34 -3.87 -8.36
N TYR A 263 4.03 -2.63 -8.75
CA TYR A 263 4.02 -2.24 -10.16
C TYR A 263 4.85 -0.99 -10.43
N GLY A 264 5.33 -0.85 -11.66
CA GLY A 264 6.04 0.34 -12.11
C GLY A 264 7.10 0.05 -13.17
N PRO A 265 7.90 1.07 -13.52
CA PRO A 265 8.90 0.97 -14.58
C PRO A 265 9.96 -0.11 -14.32
N PRO A 266 10.64 -0.62 -15.37
CA PRO A 266 11.71 -1.60 -15.19
C PRO A 266 12.87 -1.03 -14.36
N GLY A 267 13.50 -1.88 -13.55
CA GLY A 267 14.68 -1.51 -12.75
C GLY A 267 14.40 -0.72 -11.47
N THR A 268 13.16 -0.70 -10.98
CA THR A 268 12.78 -0.05 -9.72
C THR A 268 12.83 -0.97 -8.49
N GLY A 269 13.39 -2.18 -8.63
CA GLY A 269 13.59 -3.10 -7.51
C GLY A 269 12.34 -3.87 -7.05
N LYS A 270 11.31 -4.00 -7.90
CA LYS A 270 10.06 -4.71 -7.57
C LYS A 270 10.28 -6.14 -7.09
N THR A 271 10.93 -6.98 -7.91
CA THR A 271 11.23 -8.38 -7.58
C THR A 271 12.11 -8.48 -6.33
N TYR A 272 13.10 -7.60 -6.16
CA TYR A 272 13.92 -7.54 -4.94
C TYR A 272 13.08 -7.22 -3.70
N SER A 273 12.17 -6.26 -3.81
CA SER A 273 11.30 -5.82 -2.70
C SER A 273 10.32 -6.91 -2.25
N THR A 274 9.97 -7.87 -3.10
CA THR A 274 9.10 -9.00 -2.71
C THR A 274 9.67 -9.79 -1.52
N VAL A 275 11.00 -9.88 -1.39
CA VAL A 275 11.66 -10.53 -0.26
C VAL A 275 11.35 -9.80 1.05
N GLU A 276 11.48 -8.48 1.06
CA GLU A 276 11.19 -7.67 2.25
C GLU A 276 9.71 -7.75 2.65
N TYR A 277 8.82 -7.70 1.66
CA TYR A 277 7.38 -7.85 1.89
C TYR A 277 7.05 -9.24 2.44
N ALA A 278 7.66 -10.29 1.91
CA ALA A 278 7.47 -11.65 2.39
C ALA A 278 7.99 -11.82 3.83
N LEU A 279 9.18 -11.30 4.15
CA LEU A 279 9.73 -11.32 5.52
C LEU A 279 8.80 -10.61 6.51
N LYS A 280 8.22 -9.47 6.11
CA LYS A 280 7.23 -8.74 6.91
C LYS A 280 5.97 -9.58 7.17
N ILE A 281 5.44 -10.26 6.15
CA ILE A 281 4.28 -11.16 6.29
C ILE A 281 4.60 -12.33 7.21
N LEU A 282 5.79 -12.91 7.06
CA LEU A 282 6.26 -14.06 7.85
C LEU A 282 6.68 -13.68 9.28
N GLY A 283 6.67 -12.39 9.62
CA GLY A 283 7.08 -11.89 10.93
C GLY A 283 8.58 -12.00 11.21
N ALA A 284 9.41 -11.97 10.17
CA ALA A 284 10.86 -12.17 10.19
C ALA A 284 11.63 -10.96 9.62
N GLU A 285 11.14 -9.74 9.87
CA GLU A 285 11.76 -8.48 9.40
C GLU A 285 13.20 -8.31 9.89
N ASP A 286 13.54 -8.88 11.04
CA ASP A 286 14.87 -8.88 11.64
C ASP A 286 15.92 -9.63 10.81
N ARG A 287 15.48 -10.50 9.89
CA ARG A 287 16.35 -11.30 9.00
C ARG A 287 16.60 -10.64 7.65
N LYS A 288 16.17 -9.39 7.45
CA LYS A 288 16.32 -8.64 6.17
C LYS A 288 17.78 -8.52 5.71
N ASP A 289 18.74 -8.47 6.64
CA ASP A 289 20.16 -8.42 6.29
C ASP A 289 20.76 -9.80 5.93
N GLU A 290 20.10 -10.88 6.32
CA GLU A 290 20.52 -12.27 6.03
C GLU A 290 19.90 -12.79 4.72
N ILE A 291 18.61 -12.52 4.52
CA ILE A 291 17.81 -13.02 3.41
C ILE A 291 17.60 -11.90 2.40
N LYS A 292 18.36 -11.94 1.30
CA LYS A 292 18.36 -10.91 0.25
C LYS A 292 17.85 -11.41 -1.09
N SER A 293 17.55 -12.70 -1.21
CA SER A 293 17.05 -13.32 -2.43
C SER A 293 15.88 -14.27 -2.15
N ILE A 294 15.07 -14.50 -3.18
CA ILE A 294 13.93 -15.42 -3.12
C ILE A 294 14.39 -16.85 -2.84
N GLY A 295 15.55 -17.26 -3.37
CA GLY A 295 16.12 -18.59 -3.07
C GLY A 295 16.45 -18.77 -1.59
N GLN A 296 17.05 -17.77 -0.95
CA GLN A 296 17.31 -17.78 0.50
C GLN A 296 16.02 -17.77 1.32
N LEU A 297 14.98 -17.07 0.82
CA LEU A 297 13.66 -17.04 1.44
C LEU A 297 13.00 -18.44 1.40
N GLN A 298 13.03 -19.12 0.25
CA GLN A 298 12.52 -20.48 0.12
C GLN A 298 13.32 -21.49 0.95
N GLU A 299 14.65 -21.36 1.02
CA GLU A 299 15.49 -22.21 1.89
C GLU A 299 15.14 -22.02 3.37
N ALA A 300 14.93 -20.77 3.79
CA ALA A 300 14.64 -20.44 5.19
C ALA A 300 13.23 -20.84 5.65
N PHE A 301 12.23 -20.80 4.76
CA PHE A 301 10.82 -20.95 5.11
C PHE A 301 10.13 -22.16 4.46
N GLY A 302 10.81 -22.87 3.55
CA GLY A 302 10.34 -24.10 2.92
C GLY A 302 8.95 -23.96 2.31
N SER A 303 8.03 -24.84 2.73
CA SER A 303 6.66 -24.92 2.21
C SER A 303 5.79 -23.68 2.50
N GLN A 304 6.28 -22.73 3.31
CA GLN A 304 5.60 -21.46 3.55
C GLN A 304 5.77 -20.46 2.40
N VAL A 305 6.74 -20.65 1.51
CA VAL A 305 7.04 -19.70 0.44
C VAL A 305 7.16 -20.41 -0.90
N GLU A 306 6.36 -19.98 -1.87
CA GLU A 306 6.46 -20.42 -3.26
C GLU A 306 6.72 -19.23 -4.18
N PHE A 307 7.45 -19.49 -5.26
CA PHE A 307 7.78 -18.49 -6.29
C PHE A 307 7.46 -19.04 -7.68
N VAL A 308 6.82 -18.23 -8.51
CA VAL A 308 6.56 -18.54 -9.91
C VAL A 308 6.69 -17.28 -10.76
N THR A 309 7.14 -17.44 -12.00
CA THR A 309 7.13 -16.37 -13.01
C THR A 309 6.09 -16.70 -14.06
N PHE A 310 5.18 -15.77 -14.35
CA PHE A 310 4.19 -15.96 -15.41
C PHE A 310 4.78 -15.70 -16.78
N HIS A 311 4.34 -16.49 -17.76
CA HIS A 311 4.68 -16.34 -19.17
C HIS A 311 3.46 -16.70 -20.03
N GLN A 312 3.51 -16.38 -21.33
CA GLN A 312 2.35 -16.52 -22.22
C GLN A 312 1.82 -17.97 -22.31
N SER A 313 2.70 -18.96 -22.21
CA SER A 313 2.32 -20.38 -22.21
C SER A 313 1.90 -20.93 -20.85
N PHE A 314 1.94 -20.13 -19.78
CA PHE A 314 1.64 -20.58 -18.42
C PHE A 314 0.12 -20.77 -18.29
N SER A 315 -0.29 -21.91 -17.73
CA SER A 315 -1.67 -22.38 -17.83
C SER A 315 -2.31 -22.68 -16.48
N TYR A 316 -3.61 -22.98 -16.50
CA TYR A 316 -4.34 -23.44 -15.31
C TYR A 316 -3.75 -24.74 -14.78
N GLU A 317 -3.30 -25.62 -15.69
CA GLU A 317 -2.78 -26.93 -15.38
C GLU A 317 -1.45 -26.86 -14.60
N ASP A 318 -0.64 -25.83 -14.84
CA ASP A 318 0.61 -25.56 -14.12
C ASP A 318 0.35 -24.92 -12.75
N PHE A 319 -0.70 -24.10 -12.66
CA PHE A 319 -0.97 -23.27 -11.49
C PHE A 319 -1.85 -23.96 -10.46
N VAL A 320 -2.91 -24.66 -10.88
CA VAL A 320 -3.95 -25.20 -10.01
C VAL A 320 -3.91 -26.72 -10.00
N GLU A 321 -4.27 -27.39 -11.10
CA GLU A 321 -4.16 -28.83 -11.25
C GLU A 321 -4.26 -29.24 -12.72
N GLY A 322 -3.50 -30.26 -13.10
CA GLY A 322 -3.44 -30.76 -14.47
C GLY A 322 -3.25 -32.27 -14.53
N LEU A 323 -3.61 -32.87 -15.66
CA LEU A 323 -3.36 -34.29 -15.91
C LEU A 323 -1.91 -34.49 -16.36
N LYS A 324 -1.16 -35.34 -15.66
CA LYS A 324 0.15 -35.81 -16.10
C LYS A 324 0.11 -37.29 -16.46
N ALA A 325 0.78 -37.61 -17.56
CA ALA A 325 0.95 -38.99 -17.99
C ALA A 325 2.10 -39.64 -17.22
N ASN A 326 1.81 -40.71 -16.49
CA ASN A 326 2.78 -41.56 -15.84
C ASN A 326 2.86 -42.91 -16.56
N SER A 327 4.08 -43.33 -16.89
CA SER A 327 4.36 -44.64 -17.47
C SER A 327 4.79 -45.61 -16.36
N ASP A 328 3.97 -46.61 -16.07
CA ASP A 328 4.34 -47.73 -15.20
C ASP A 328 4.43 -48.98 -16.07
N GLY A 329 5.61 -49.21 -16.67
CA GLY A 329 5.83 -50.21 -17.71
C GLY A 329 5.07 -49.90 -19.02
N ASP A 330 4.33 -50.87 -19.55
CA ASP A 330 3.55 -50.77 -20.80
C ASP A 330 2.18 -50.05 -20.66
N LYS A 331 1.82 -49.58 -19.45
CA LYS A 331 0.55 -48.88 -19.21
C LYS A 331 0.77 -47.40 -18.95
N LEU A 332 0.07 -46.59 -19.74
CA LEU A 332 0.00 -45.14 -19.57
C LEU A 332 -1.19 -44.82 -18.63
N THR A 333 -0.89 -44.15 -17.52
CA THR A 333 -1.89 -43.68 -16.55
C THR A 333 -1.89 -42.15 -16.54
N TYR A 334 -3.06 -41.55 -16.32
CA TYR A 334 -3.21 -40.10 -16.24
C TYR A 334 -3.61 -39.73 -14.82
N ASP A 335 -2.67 -39.17 -14.06
CA ASP A 335 -2.90 -38.74 -12.70
C ASP A 335 -3.11 -37.23 -12.66
N VAL A 336 -4.03 -36.78 -11.80
CA VAL A 336 -4.21 -35.35 -11.53
C VAL A 336 -3.12 -34.91 -10.57
N GLU A 337 -2.26 -34.00 -11.00
CA GLU A 337 -1.23 -33.39 -10.17
C GLU A 337 -1.62 -31.97 -9.76
N SER A 338 -1.31 -31.61 -8.51
CA SER A 338 -1.51 -30.26 -8.00
C SER A 338 -0.46 -29.30 -8.57
N GLY A 339 -0.91 -28.15 -9.05
CA GLY A 339 -0.06 -27.03 -9.42
C GLY A 339 0.43 -26.22 -8.22
N ILE A 340 1.23 -25.19 -8.46
CA ILE A 340 1.90 -24.43 -7.40
C ILE A 340 0.92 -23.72 -6.45
N PHE A 341 -0.16 -23.12 -6.96
CA PHE A 341 -1.17 -22.41 -6.16
C PHE A 341 -1.96 -23.37 -5.27
N LYS A 342 -2.38 -24.51 -5.82
CA LYS A 342 -3.08 -25.53 -5.04
C LYS A 342 -2.18 -26.10 -3.95
N THR A 343 -0.92 -26.37 -4.28
CA THR A 343 0.09 -26.88 -3.33
C THR A 343 0.30 -25.93 -2.16
N ILE A 344 0.53 -24.63 -2.40
CA ILE A 344 0.70 -23.68 -1.29
C ILE A 344 -0.58 -23.46 -0.49
N CYS A 345 -1.77 -23.52 -1.11
CA CYS A 345 -3.04 -23.48 -0.38
C CYS A 345 -3.20 -24.68 0.56
N GLU A 346 -2.84 -25.89 0.11
CA GLU A 346 -2.86 -27.09 0.93
C GLU A 346 -1.84 -27.02 2.08
N ASN A 347 -0.65 -26.51 1.82
CA ASN A 347 0.37 -26.28 2.84
C ASN A 347 -0.12 -25.27 3.89
N ALA A 348 -0.68 -24.15 3.43
CA ALA A 348 -1.23 -23.10 4.30
C ALA A 348 -2.36 -23.62 5.19
N LYS A 349 -3.27 -24.46 4.67
CA LYS A 349 -4.33 -25.12 5.46
C LYS A 349 -3.78 -26.08 6.52
N LYS A 350 -2.66 -26.76 6.23
CA LYS A 350 -2.02 -27.70 7.15
C LYS A 350 -1.13 -26.99 8.17
N SER A 351 -0.66 -25.79 7.85
CA SER A 351 0.26 -25.03 8.68
C SER A 351 -0.37 -24.62 9.99
N GLY A 352 0.44 -24.58 11.04
CA GLY A 352 -0.07 -24.23 12.37
C GLY A 352 -0.75 -25.36 13.11
N ASN A 353 -1.13 -26.44 12.44
CA ASN A 353 -1.60 -27.66 13.08
C ASN A 353 -0.41 -28.52 13.49
N ASN A 354 0.04 -28.37 14.74
CA ASN A 354 1.19 -29.10 15.29
C ASN A 354 1.03 -30.62 15.12
N SER A 355 -0.20 -31.13 15.20
CA SER A 355 -0.49 -32.56 14.98
C SER A 355 -0.32 -32.98 13.52
N LEU A 356 -0.64 -32.14 12.53
CA LEU A 356 -0.37 -32.45 11.10
C LEU A 356 1.11 -32.30 10.73
N GLU A 357 1.82 -31.32 11.27
CA GLU A 357 3.28 -31.22 11.10
C GLU A 357 3.98 -32.47 11.67
N LYS A 358 3.56 -32.92 12.86
CA LYS A 358 4.04 -34.19 13.47
C LYS A 358 3.67 -35.40 12.64
N LEU A 359 2.46 -35.45 12.07
CA LEU A 359 2.02 -36.52 11.18
C LEU A 359 2.90 -36.59 9.93
N ASN A 360 3.17 -35.47 9.25
CA ASN A 360 4.01 -35.44 8.06
C ASN A 360 5.43 -35.93 8.35
N LYS A 361 6.02 -35.51 9.48
CA LYS A 361 7.32 -36.02 9.95
C LYS A 361 7.27 -37.53 10.24
N ALA A 362 6.19 -38.03 10.83
CA ALA A 362 6.00 -39.45 11.09
C ALA A 362 5.83 -40.26 9.80
N ILE A 363 5.13 -39.73 8.79
CA ILE A 363 4.97 -40.35 7.47
C ILE A 363 6.32 -40.43 6.75
N GLN A 364 7.15 -39.38 6.84
CA GLN A 364 8.49 -39.40 6.27
C GLN A 364 9.38 -40.48 6.91
N LYS A 365 9.40 -40.55 8.25
CA LYS A 365 10.13 -41.62 8.97
C LYS A 365 9.61 -43.01 8.63
N LEU A 366 8.29 -43.16 8.51
CA LEU A 366 7.68 -44.43 8.10
C LEU A 366 8.15 -44.83 6.70
N ARG A 367 8.21 -43.88 5.78
CA ARG A 367 8.69 -44.11 4.41
C ARG A 367 10.13 -44.58 4.40
N GLU A 368 11.03 -43.85 5.07
CA GLU A 368 12.45 -44.22 5.18
C GLU A 368 12.60 -45.65 5.72
N GLN A 369 11.84 -46.00 6.77
CA GLN A 369 11.85 -47.36 7.34
C GLN A 369 11.35 -48.43 6.35
N VAL A 370 10.25 -48.16 5.64
CA VAL A 370 9.62 -49.12 4.70
C VAL A 370 10.43 -49.29 3.41
N GLU A 371 11.21 -48.28 3.01
CA GLU A 371 12.15 -48.35 1.89
C GLU A 371 13.36 -49.24 2.23
N GLU A 372 13.83 -49.24 3.49
CA GLU A 372 14.89 -50.13 3.94
C GLU A 372 14.42 -51.58 4.11
N GLU A 373 13.28 -51.80 4.76
CA GLU A 373 12.73 -53.14 4.99
C GLU A 373 11.19 -53.12 5.02
N SER A 374 10.55 -54.12 4.40
CA SER A 374 9.08 -54.21 4.40
C SER A 374 8.53 -54.33 5.83
N LEU A 375 7.67 -53.40 6.22
CA LEU A 375 7.09 -53.38 7.57
C LEU A 375 5.88 -54.32 7.65
N ARG A 376 5.85 -55.22 8.63
CA ARG A 376 4.70 -56.11 8.90
C ARG A 376 3.79 -55.56 9.99
N LEU A 377 2.49 -55.51 9.71
CA LEU A 377 1.45 -55.00 10.62
C LEU A 377 0.25 -55.95 10.71
N LYS A 378 -0.58 -55.77 11.75
CA LYS A 378 -1.81 -56.54 11.98
C LYS A 378 -3.05 -55.66 11.91
N THR A 379 -4.07 -56.13 11.19
CA THR A 379 -5.40 -55.49 11.18
C THR A 379 -6.00 -55.45 12.58
N LEU A 380 -6.59 -54.32 12.98
CA LEU A 380 -7.07 -54.12 14.36
C LEU A 380 -8.29 -54.98 14.72
N SER A 381 -9.12 -55.35 13.74
CA SER A 381 -10.38 -56.07 13.98
C SER A 381 -10.23 -57.58 13.95
N LYS A 382 -9.40 -58.13 13.05
CA LYS A 382 -9.27 -59.58 12.82
C LYS A 382 -7.86 -60.13 13.08
N GLY A 383 -6.89 -59.29 13.44
CA GLY A 383 -5.51 -59.70 13.72
C GLY A 383 -4.73 -60.27 12.54
N LYS A 384 -5.25 -60.15 11.31
CA LYS A 384 -4.60 -60.64 10.08
C LYS A 384 -3.35 -59.82 9.75
N GLU A 385 -2.28 -60.50 9.35
CA GLU A 385 -1.01 -59.91 8.95
C GLU A 385 -1.03 -59.38 7.51
N PHE A 386 -0.29 -58.29 7.31
CA PHE A 386 -0.02 -57.71 6.00
C PHE A 386 1.35 -57.01 6.02
N SER A 387 1.99 -56.92 4.86
CA SER A 387 3.20 -56.12 4.66
C SER A 387 2.85 -54.76 4.07
N LEU A 388 3.58 -53.73 4.49
CA LEU A 388 3.52 -52.37 3.96
C LEU A 388 4.74 -52.15 3.05
N THR A 389 4.52 -51.63 1.85
CA THR A 389 5.57 -51.25 0.89
C THR A 389 5.33 -49.84 0.36
N VAL A 390 6.36 -49.19 -0.16
CA VAL A 390 6.23 -47.86 -0.78
C VAL A 390 5.67 -47.99 -2.20
N GLN A 391 4.68 -47.15 -2.53
CA GLN A 391 4.10 -47.08 -3.88
C GLN A 391 4.90 -46.09 -4.76
N ASN A 392 5.14 -44.88 -4.25
CA ASN A 392 5.89 -43.71 -4.81
C ASN A 392 5.53 -42.48 -3.93
N LYS A 393 5.66 -41.21 -4.35
CA LYS A 393 5.45 -40.01 -3.47
C LYS A 393 4.06 -39.93 -2.80
N SER A 394 3.07 -40.64 -3.34
CA SER A 394 1.63 -40.50 -3.02
C SER A 394 1.16 -41.31 -1.79
N GLY A 395 1.89 -42.34 -1.36
CA GLY A 395 1.48 -43.20 -0.25
C GLY A 395 2.20 -44.56 -0.18
N PHE A 396 1.51 -45.55 0.41
CA PHE A 396 1.98 -46.91 0.64
C PHE A 396 1.01 -47.95 0.06
N TYR A 397 1.48 -49.18 -0.13
CA TYR A 397 0.63 -50.34 -0.40
C TYR A 397 0.61 -51.30 0.78
N ALA A 398 -0.57 -51.79 1.13
CA ALA A 398 -0.76 -52.89 2.07
C ALA A 398 -1.05 -54.19 1.30
N LYS A 399 -0.15 -55.17 1.43
CA LYS A 399 -0.29 -56.51 0.85
C LYS A 399 -0.65 -57.53 1.95
N PRO A 400 -1.89 -58.04 2.00
CA PRO A 400 -2.26 -59.07 2.97
C PRO A 400 -1.62 -60.42 2.66
N ASP A 401 -1.18 -61.14 3.69
CA ASP A 401 -0.49 -62.44 3.51
C ASP A 401 -1.37 -63.52 2.87
N ALA A 402 -2.69 -63.41 3.02
CA ALA A 402 -3.68 -64.36 2.51
C ALA A 402 -4.32 -63.94 1.17
N GLY A 403 -3.82 -62.90 0.50
CA GLY A 403 -4.39 -62.39 -0.75
C GLY A 403 -3.33 -61.88 -1.73
N GLU A 404 -3.65 -61.87 -3.02
CA GLU A 404 -2.73 -61.40 -4.06
C GLU A 404 -2.79 -59.88 -4.30
N SER A 405 -3.93 -59.24 -3.97
CA SER A 405 -4.16 -57.83 -4.25
C SER A 405 -3.50 -56.90 -3.23
N SER A 406 -2.72 -55.95 -3.72
CA SER A 406 -2.19 -54.83 -2.93
C SER A 406 -3.24 -53.73 -2.82
N ASN A 407 -3.43 -53.18 -1.61
CA ASN A 407 -4.44 -52.18 -1.32
C ASN A 407 -3.77 -50.84 -1.01
N PRO A 408 -4.19 -49.72 -1.63
CA PRO A 408 -3.58 -48.42 -1.40
C PRO A 408 -3.84 -47.89 0.02
N VAL A 409 -2.80 -47.36 0.63
CA VAL A 409 -2.79 -46.64 1.91
C VAL A 409 -2.23 -45.24 1.62
N ASN A 410 -3.11 -44.38 1.10
CA ASN A 410 -2.75 -43.03 0.69
C ASN A 410 -2.54 -42.10 1.89
N VAL A 411 -1.65 -41.11 1.74
CA VAL A 411 -1.41 -40.07 2.77
C VAL A 411 -2.70 -39.36 3.17
N VAL A 412 -3.59 -39.09 2.20
CA VAL A 412 -4.91 -38.50 2.43
C VAL A 412 -5.76 -39.35 3.38
N SER A 413 -5.77 -40.67 3.18
CA SER A 413 -6.53 -41.60 4.02
C SER A 413 -5.93 -41.70 5.43
N ILE A 414 -4.60 -41.70 5.54
CA ILE A 414 -3.87 -41.64 6.81
C ILE A 414 -4.26 -40.38 7.59
N GLU A 415 -4.24 -39.22 6.93
CA GLU A 415 -4.61 -37.94 7.52
C GLU A 415 -6.07 -37.94 8.01
N ALA A 416 -7.00 -38.44 7.19
CA ALA A 416 -8.41 -38.51 7.55
C ALA A 416 -8.65 -39.34 8.83
N PHE A 417 -8.08 -40.55 8.91
CA PHE A 417 -8.22 -41.40 10.10
C PHE A 417 -7.40 -40.94 11.29
N TYR A 418 -6.33 -40.18 11.09
CA TYR A 418 -5.59 -39.54 12.16
C TYR A 418 -6.44 -38.44 12.82
N LYS A 419 -7.13 -37.61 12.02
CA LYS A 419 -8.07 -36.57 12.50
C LYS A 419 -9.30 -37.17 13.18
N ASN A 420 -9.88 -38.20 12.59
CA ASN A 420 -11.08 -38.83 13.13
C ASN A 420 -11.00 -40.37 13.00
N PRO A 421 -10.51 -41.06 14.06
CA PRO A 421 -10.42 -42.52 14.09
C PRO A 421 -11.78 -43.25 13.97
N LYS A 422 -12.89 -42.54 14.22
CA LYS A 422 -14.26 -43.08 14.17
C LYS A 422 -14.94 -42.91 12.81
N LEU A 423 -14.26 -42.36 11.80
CA LEU A 423 -14.80 -42.25 10.44
C LEU A 423 -15.43 -43.57 9.97
N ILE A 424 -16.64 -43.46 9.44
CA ILE A 424 -17.40 -44.55 8.83
C ILE A 424 -17.03 -44.55 7.34
N GLU A 425 -16.68 -45.73 6.81
CA GLU A 425 -16.34 -45.89 5.39
C GLU A 425 -17.51 -45.39 4.52
N GLN A 426 -17.26 -44.38 3.67
CA GLN A 426 -18.23 -43.99 2.65
C GLN A 426 -18.05 -44.87 1.40
N ASN A 427 -19.15 -45.14 0.69
CA ASN A 427 -19.28 -46.09 -0.42
C ASN A 427 -18.51 -45.74 -1.72
N SER A 428 -17.38 -45.02 -1.66
CA SER A 428 -16.59 -44.58 -2.83
C SER A 428 -15.21 -45.24 -2.98
N GLY A 429 -14.90 -46.32 -2.24
CA GLY A 429 -13.87 -47.28 -2.64
C GLY A 429 -12.38 -46.88 -2.49
N ALA A 430 -12.02 -45.80 -1.80
CA ALA A 430 -10.63 -45.33 -1.70
C ALA A 430 -10.00 -45.31 -0.29
N ILE A 431 -10.72 -45.81 0.74
CA ILE A 431 -10.32 -45.67 2.14
C ILE A 431 -10.42 -47.02 2.86
N PHE A 432 -9.32 -47.78 2.91
CA PHE A 432 -9.28 -49.09 3.59
C PHE A 432 -8.99 -48.95 5.08
N LYS A 433 -10.03 -48.76 5.90
CA LYS A 433 -9.89 -48.57 7.36
C LYS A 433 -9.07 -49.67 8.04
N SER A 434 -9.22 -50.91 7.56
CA SER A 434 -8.54 -52.09 8.10
C SER A 434 -7.01 -52.03 8.00
N TYR A 435 -6.47 -51.30 7.02
CA TYR A 435 -5.03 -51.16 6.79
C TYR A 435 -4.51 -49.80 7.27
N VAL A 436 -5.30 -48.73 7.10
CA VAL A 436 -4.87 -47.37 7.49
C VAL A 436 -4.77 -47.21 9.01
N LEU A 437 -5.73 -47.74 9.80
CA LEU A 437 -5.71 -47.59 11.25
C LEU A 437 -4.51 -48.27 11.93
N PRO A 438 -4.12 -49.51 11.57
CA PRO A 438 -2.87 -50.09 12.05
C PRO A 438 -1.63 -49.24 11.74
N VAL A 439 -1.57 -48.60 10.56
CA VAL A 439 -0.46 -47.73 10.18
C VAL A 439 -0.42 -46.47 11.06
N VAL A 440 -1.56 -45.81 11.27
CA VAL A 440 -1.66 -44.67 12.20
C VAL A 440 -1.26 -45.09 13.60
N LYS A 441 -1.76 -46.23 14.11
CA LYS A 441 -1.41 -46.77 15.43
C LYS A 441 0.10 -47.02 15.55
N TYR A 442 0.71 -47.64 14.54
CA TYR A 442 2.14 -47.88 14.51
C TYR A 442 2.95 -46.58 14.62
N MET A 443 2.55 -45.54 13.88
CA MET A 443 3.21 -44.23 13.97
C MET A 443 3.07 -43.58 15.35
N LYS A 444 1.93 -43.76 16.04
CA LYS A 444 1.74 -43.29 17.42
C LYS A 444 2.71 -43.99 18.39
N GLU A 445 2.84 -45.31 18.27
CA GLU A 445 3.67 -46.12 19.16
C GLU A 445 5.17 -45.94 18.91
N ASN A 446 5.60 -45.83 17.65
CA ASN A 446 7.03 -45.87 17.28
C ASN A 446 7.63 -44.49 16.97
N PHE A 447 6.82 -43.52 16.54
CA PHE A 447 7.31 -42.17 16.20
C PHE A 447 6.84 -41.10 17.17
N ASN A 448 6.26 -41.49 18.30
CA ASN A 448 5.71 -40.61 19.33
C ASN A 448 4.68 -39.60 18.75
N LEU A 449 3.91 -40.05 17.75
CA LEU A 449 2.83 -39.26 17.17
C LEU A 449 1.70 -39.17 18.20
N GLN A 450 1.47 -37.98 18.74
CA GLN A 450 0.41 -37.71 19.71
C GLN A 450 -0.98 -37.79 19.06
N ASP A 451 -2.04 -37.80 19.86
CA ASP A 451 -3.40 -37.67 19.35
C ASP A 451 -3.59 -36.35 18.58
N TYR A 452 -4.55 -36.35 17.66
CA TYR A 452 -4.84 -35.17 16.89
C TYR A 452 -5.45 -34.09 17.79
N GLU A 453 -4.79 -32.94 17.84
CA GLU A 453 -5.30 -31.73 18.47
C GLU A 453 -5.32 -30.64 17.39
N GLU A 454 -6.48 -30.02 17.21
CA GLU A 454 -6.63 -28.92 16.28
C GLU A 454 -6.14 -27.64 16.96
N THR A 455 -5.04 -27.08 16.46
CA THR A 455 -4.50 -25.80 16.92
C THR A 455 -4.87 -24.71 15.91
N GLU A 456 -5.40 -23.58 16.40
CA GLU A 456 -5.88 -22.45 15.58
C GLU A 456 -4.75 -21.56 15.02
N ASP A 457 -3.49 -21.81 15.36
CA ASP A 457 -2.36 -20.93 15.04
C ASP A 457 -1.84 -21.11 13.60
N GLN A 458 -2.68 -20.78 12.61
CA GLN A 458 -2.31 -20.86 11.19
C GLN A 458 -1.17 -19.90 10.85
N LYS A 459 -0.03 -20.45 10.43
CA LYS A 459 1.16 -19.65 10.06
C LYS A 459 0.97 -19.00 8.69
N PRO A 460 1.47 -17.78 8.48
CA PRO A 460 1.41 -17.11 7.18
C PRO A 460 2.18 -17.90 6.10
N HIS A 461 1.62 -17.92 4.88
CA HIS A 461 2.22 -18.47 3.67
C HIS A 461 2.29 -17.38 2.60
N VAL A 462 3.32 -17.37 1.77
CA VAL A 462 3.54 -16.33 0.75
C VAL A 462 3.74 -16.97 -0.62
N LEU A 463 2.89 -16.62 -1.57
CA LEU A 463 3.09 -16.91 -2.99
C LEU A 463 3.59 -15.64 -3.69
N ILE A 464 4.78 -15.70 -4.26
CA ILE A 464 5.34 -14.62 -5.08
C ILE A 464 5.12 -14.97 -6.55
N ILE A 465 4.45 -14.08 -7.28
CA ILE A 465 4.16 -14.21 -8.72
C ILE A 465 4.90 -13.09 -9.46
N ASP A 466 6.03 -13.42 -10.06
CA ASP A 466 6.79 -12.47 -10.86
C ASP A 466 6.17 -12.32 -12.26
N GLU A 467 6.21 -11.11 -12.81
CA GLU A 467 5.70 -10.79 -14.15
C GLU A 467 4.22 -11.20 -14.34
N ILE A 468 3.37 -10.88 -13.36
CA ILE A 468 1.99 -11.37 -13.30
C ILE A 468 1.16 -11.03 -14.55
N ASN A 469 1.50 -9.93 -15.24
CA ASN A 469 0.82 -9.47 -16.46
C ASN A 469 1.34 -10.10 -17.76
N ARG A 470 2.38 -10.95 -17.73
CA ARG A 470 2.88 -11.72 -18.89
C ARG A 470 2.07 -12.99 -19.17
N GLY A 471 1.26 -13.43 -18.22
CA GLY A 471 0.31 -14.54 -18.38
C GLY A 471 -1.12 -14.05 -18.61
N ASN A 472 -1.96 -14.88 -19.21
CA ASN A 472 -3.40 -14.64 -19.22
C ASN A 472 -3.97 -15.01 -17.85
N ILE A 473 -4.00 -14.03 -16.93
CA ILE A 473 -4.34 -14.26 -15.52
C ILE A 473 -5.74 -14.88 -15.38
N SER A 474 -6.72 -14.43 -16.17
CA SER A 474 -8.08 -14.99 -16.13
C SER A 474 -8.11 -16.48 -16.51
N ARG A 475 -7.28 -16.90 -17.47
CA ARG A 475 -7.13 -18.31 -17.83
C ARG A 475 -6.35 -19.12 -16.79
N ILE A 476 -5.30 -18.53 -16.21
CA ILE A 476 -4.44 -19.18 -15.21
C ILE A 476 -5.19 -19.42 -13.90
N PHE A 477 -5.90 -18.41 -13.39
CA PHE A 477 -6.70 -18.54 -12.16
C PHE A 477 -8.05 -19.24 -12.41
N GLY A 478 -8.60 -19.15 -13.63
CA GLY A 478 -9.90 -19.73 -13.97
C GLY A 478 -11.01 -19.24 -13.04
N GLU A 479 -11.78 -20.18 -12.48
CA GLU A 479 -12.84 -19.90 -11.51
C GLU A 479 -12.33 -19.46 -10.12
N LEU A 480 -11.04 -19.67 -9.83
CA LEU A 480 -10.45 -19.36 -8.52
C LEU A 480 -10.22 -17.87 -8.29
N ILE A 481 -10.37 -17.06 -9.34
CA ILE A 481 -10.23 -15.60 -9.26
C ILE A 481 -11.16 -14.97 -8.22
N THR A 482 -12.29 -15.61 -7.91
CA THR A 482 -13.22 -15.13 -6.87
C THR A 482 -12.75 -15.52 -5.47
N LEU A 483 -12.04 -16.63 -5.34
CA LEU A 483 -11.61 -17.17 -4.04
C LEU A 483 -10.42 -16.42 -3.44
N ILE A 484 -9.64 -15.71 -4.26
CA ILE A 484 -8.53 -14.90 -3.75
C ILE A 484 -9.01 -13.68 -2.96
N GLU A 485 -10.27 -13.27 -3.09
CA GLU A 485 -10.84 -12.15 -2.34
C GLU A 485 -10.90 -12.44 -0.85
N GLY A 486 -10.47 -11.50 -0.01
CA GLY A 486 -10.28 -11.71 1.43
C GLY A 486 -11.51 -12.29 2.13
N SER A 487 -12.71 -11.73 1.90
CA SER A 487 -13.94 -12.20 2.55
C SER A 487 -14.35 -13.61 2.16
N LYS A 488 -13.94 -14.08 0.96
CA LYS A 488 -14.33 -15.38 0.38
C LYS A 488 -13.42 -16.54 0.78
N ARG A 489 -12.31 -16.24 1.46
CA ARG A 489 -11.34 -17.25 1.91
C ARG A 489 -11.85 -18.06 3.09
N THR A 490 -11.31 -19.27 3.23
CA THR A 490 -11.63 -20.14 4.37
C THR A 490 -11.28 -19.48 5.69
N GLY A 491 -12.23 -19.52 6.63
CA GLY A 491 -12.11 -18.86 7.93
C GLY A 491 -12.65 -17.42 8.00
N ASN A 492 -13.27 -16.91 6.93
CA ASN A 492 -13.92 -15.59 6.90
C ASN A 492 -15.45 -15.68 6.72
N ASN A 493 -16.14 -14.56 6.98
CA ASN A 493 -17.61 -14.49 7.04
C ASN A 493 -18.33 -14.90 5.75
N GLU A 494 -17.69 -14.77 4.59
CA GLU A 494 -18.28 -15.06 3.29
C GLU A 494 -17.55 -16.21 2.58
N GLU A 495 -17.00 -17.16 3.34
CA GLU A 495 -16.25 -18.31 2.80
C GLU A 495 -16.99 -19.01 1.65
N ILE A 496 -16.29 -19.22 0.54
CA ILE A 496 -16.78 -19.98 -0.62
C ILE A 496 -15.77 -21.08 -0.96
N SER A 497 -16.28 -22.21 -1.44
CA SER A 497 -15.50 -23.24 -2.11
C SER A 497 -16.04 -23.50 -3.51
N VAL A 498 -15.17 -23.93 -4.42
CA VAL A 498 -15.52 -24.34 -5.78
C VAL A 498 -15.10 -25.79 -6.00
N GLN A 499 -15.73 -26.47 -6.96
CA GLN A 499 -15.40 -27.84 -7.29
C GLN A 499 -14.41 -27.87 -8.46
N LEU A 500 -13.18 -28.32 -8.20
CA LEU A 500 -12.13 -28.30 -9.22
C LEU A 500 -12.48 -29.20 -10.43
N PRO A 501 -12.14 -28.79 -11.66
CA PRO A 501 -12.59 -29.44 -12.88
C PRO A 501 -11.95 -30.82 -13.12
N TYR A 502 -10.70 -31.06 -12.71
CA TYR A 502 -10.01 -32.33 -12.97
C TYR A 502 -10.22 -33.33 -11.83
N SER A 503 -9.87 -32.95 -10.60
CA SER A 503 -9.97 -33.83 -9.42
C SER A 503 -11.40 -34.00 -8.90
N LYS A 504 -12.32 -33.10 -9.28
CA LYS A 504 -13.69 -33.02 -8.75
C LYS A 504 -13.76 -32.80 -7.24
N THR A 505 -12.68 -32.32 -6.64
CA THR A 505 -12.59 -32.05 -5.20
C THR A 505 -12.98 -30.61 -4.86
N PRO A 506 -13.62 -30.35 -3.70
CA PRO A 506 -13.84 -28.99 -3.22
C PRO A 506 -12.52 -28.29 -2.92
N PHE A 507 -12.41 -27.03 -3.35
CA PHE A 507 -11.24 -26.19 -3.14
C PHE A 507 -11.62 -24.81 -2.66
N SER A 508 -10.79 -24.26 -1.78
CA SER A 508 -10.92 -22.94 -1.18
C SER A 508 -9.53 -22.38 -0.89
N VAL A 509 -9.40 -21.05 -0.88
CA VAL A 509 -8.14 -20.36 -0.56
C VAL A 509 -8.15 -20.03 0.95
N PRO A 510 -7.11 -20.38 1.72
CA PRO A 510 -7.10 -20.11 3.15
C PRO A 510 -6.74 -18.66 3.47
N ASN A 511 -7.23 -18.14 4.60
CA ASN A 511 -7.04 -16.73 4.99
C ASN A 511 -5.60 -16.37 5.43
N ASN A 512 -4.74 -17.36 5.66
CA ASN A 512 -3.32 -17.20 5.98
C ASN A 512 -2.38 -17.25 4.76
N LEU A 513 -2.91 -17.38 3.53
CA LEU A 513 -2.11 -17.24 2.30
C LEU A 513 -1.99 -15.77 1.90
N TYR A 514 -0.82 -15.34 1.47
CA TYR A 514 -0.59 -14.01 0.93
C TYR A 514 -0.03 -14.13 -0.49
N ILE A 515 -0.49 -13.27 -1.39
CA ILE A 515 -0.05 -13.25 -2.80
C ILE A 515 0.64 -11.92 -3.06
N ILE A 516 1.89 -11.96 -3.51
CA ILE A 516 2.67 -10.80 -3.93
C ILE A 516 2.99 -10.94 -5.42
N GLY A 517 2.37 -10.11 -6.25
CA GLY A 517 2.66 -10.00 -7.67
C GLY A 517 3.70 -8.93 -7.96
N THR A 518 4.50 -9.08 -9.01
CA THR A 518 5.26 -7.99 -9.63
C THR A 518 4.72 -7.71 -11.03
N MET A 519 4.73 -6.45 -11.44
CA MET A 519 4.18 -6.03 -12.72
C MET A 519 5.06 -4.94 -13.36
N ASN A 520 5.64 -5.23 -14.53
CA ASN A 520 6.27 -4.20 -15.36
C ASN A 520 5.19 -3.48 -16.17
N THR A 521 5.18 -2.16 -16.11
CA THR A 521 4.17 -1.33 -16.77
C THR A 521 4.59 -0.77 -18.13
N ALA A 522 5.89 -0.71 -18.43
CA ALA A 522 6.42 -0.26 -19.71
C ALA A 522 6.15 -1.24 -20.87
N ASP A 523 5.88 -2.51 -20.56
CA ASP A 523 5.74 -3.57 -21.56
C ASP A 523 4.40 -3.45 -22.31
N ARG A 524 4.45 -2.89 -23.53
CA ARG A 524 3.28 -2.67 -24.41
C ARG A 524 2.63 -3.96 -24.94
N SER A 525 3.30 -5.11 -24.84
CA SER A 525 2.87 -6.41 -25.38
C SER A 525 1.97 -7.21 -24.42
N LEU A 526 1.54 -6.60 -23.32
CA LEU A 526 0.90 -7.32 -22.21
C LEU A 526 -0.63 -7.25 -22.27
N THR A 527 -1.26 -8.28 -21.73
CA THR A 527 -2.72 -8.34 -21.65
C THR A 527 -3.16 -7.27 -20.64
N LEU A 528 -4.06 -6.36 -21.04
CA LEU A 528 -4.68 -5.43 -20.11
C LEU A 528 -5.26 -6.22 -18.94
N MET A 529 -4.81 -5.88 -17.73
CA MET A 529 -5.23 -6.62 -16.55
C MET A 529 -6.73 -6.42 -16.33
N ASP A 530 -7.45 -7.54 -16.17
CA ASP A 530 -8.91 -7.53 -16.01
C ASP A 530 -9.33 -6.63 -14.84
N THR A 531 -10.40 -5.86 -15.01
CA THR A 531 -10.98 -5.02 -13.95
C THR A 531 -11.38 -5.87 -12.74
N ALA A 532 -11.79 -7.11 -12.97
CA ALA A 532 -12.11 -8.06 -11.93
C ALA A 532 -10.88 -8.49 -11.11
N LEU A 533 -9.68 -8.49 -11.69
CA LEU A 533 -8.44 -8.72 -10.95
C LEU A 533 -8.04 -7.46 -10.18
N ARG A 534 -8.16 -6.30 -10.81
CA ARG A 534 -7.78 -5.02 -10.19
C ARG A 534 -8.48 -4.76 -8.85
N ARG A 535 -9.75 -5.16 -8.71
CA ARG A 535 -10.49 -5.03 -7.45
C ARG A 535 -10.09 -6.03 -6.35
N ARG A 536 -9.21 -6.99 -6.63
CA ARG A 536 -8.83 -8.09 -5.71
C ARG A 536 -7.38 -8.02 -5.25
N PHE A 537 -6.61 -7.10 -5.80
CA PHE A 537 -5.22 -6.82 -5.44
C PHE A 537 -5.09 -5.35 -5.05
N ASP A 538 -4.28 -5.09 -4.03
CA ASP A 538 -3.81 -3.75 -3.74
C ASP A 538 -2.59 -3.43 -4.59
N PHE A 539 -2.61 -2.27 -5.24
CA PHE A 539 -1.57 -1.83 -6.18
C PHE A 539 -0.59 -0.92 -5.45
N VAL A 540 0.66 -1.35 -5.36
CA VAL A 540 1.75 -0.60 -4.74
C VAL A 540 2.69 -0.12 -5.85
N GLU A 541 2.70 1.19 -6.08
CA GLU A 541 3.54 1.80 -7.10
C GLU A 541 5.01 1.86 -6.63
N MET A 542 5.91 1.50 -7.54
CA MET A 542 7.36 1.50 -7.32
C MET A 542 8.04 2.32 -8.41
N LEU A 543 8.19 3.62 -8.14
CA LEU A 543 8.89 4.57 -9.01
C LEU A 543 10.41 4.52 -8.80
N PRO A 544 11.21 5.01 -9.76
CA PRO A 544 12.66 5.12 -9.58
C PRO A 544 13.03 6.07 -8.44
N ASP A 545 13.74 5.54 -7.45
CA ASP A 545 14.34 6.31 -6.36
C ASP A 545 15.81 6.69 -6.67
N ALA A 546 16.05 7.98 -6.91
CA ALA A 546 17.40 8.49 -7.19
C ALA A 546 18.32 8.49 -5.96
N ASP A 547 17.77 8.48 -4.74
CA ASP A 547 18.56 8.52 -3.51
C ASP A 547 19.32 7.21 -3.27
N LEU A 548 18.87 6.12 -3.92
CA LEU A 548 19.55 4.82 -3.89
C LEU A 548 20.82 4.79 -4.77
N VAL A 549 20.99 5.73 -5.69
CA VAL A 549 22.17 5.81 -6.57
C VAL A 549 23.36 6.38 -5.79
N LYS A 550 24.40 5.58 -5.57
CA LYS A 550 25.55 5.96 -4.72
C LYS A 550 26.66 6.71 -5.46
N GLY A 551 26.69 6.61 -6.78
CA GLY A 551 27.82 7.02 -7.61
C GLY A 551 27.92 8.53 -7.84
N ASN A 552 28.87 9.18 -7.19
CA ASN A 552 29.38 10.48 -7.62
C ASN A 552 30.90 10.35 -7.78
N PHE A 553 31.42 10.57 -8.98
CA PHE A 553 32.85 10.45 -9.29
C PHE A 553 33.22 11.49 -10.34
N ASP A 554 34.48 11.95 -10.36
CA ASP A 554 35.01 12.88 -11.37
C ASP A 554 34.10 14.08 -11.72
N ASN A 555 33.47 14.69 -10.71
CA ASN A 555 32.49 15.78 -10.84
C ASN A 555 31.18 15.42 -11.59
N ILE A 556 30.95 14.14 -11.85
CA ILE A 556 29.71 13.61 -12.41
C ILE A 556 28.76 13.23 -11.27
N ASP A 557 27.59 13.86 -11.27
CA ASP A 557 26.50 13.56 -10.34
C ASP A 557 25.51 12.59 -11.01
N VAL A 558 25.63 11.29 -10.73
CA VAL A 558 24.81 10.25 -11.38
C VAL A 558 23.36 10.31 -10.89
N GLN A 559 23.13 10.75 -9.64
CA GLN A 559 21.77 10.98 -9.12
C GLN A 559 21.06 12.05 -9.94
N LYS A 560 21.73 13.18 -10.23
CA LYS A 560 21.19 14.24 -11.10
C LYS A 560 20.96 13.76 -12.52
N ILE A 561 21.84 12.92 -13.08
CA ILE A 561 21.62 12.32 -14.40
C ILE A 561 20.30 11.56 -14.43
N LEU A 562 20.10 10.63 -13.48
CA LEU A 562 18.88 9.83 -13.40
C LEU A 562 17.63 10.71 -13.25
N LYS A 563 17.65 11.64 -12.28
CA LYS A 563 16.53 12.54 -12.02
C LYS A 563 16.17 13.37 -13.25
N THR A 564 17.17 13.93 -13.93
CA THR A 564 16.97 14.78 -15.11
C THR A 564 16.42 14.00 -16.30
N ILE A 565 16.99 12.82 -16.58
CA ILE A 565 16.51 11.95 -17.65
C ILE A 565 15.06 11.55 -17.38
N ASN A 566 14.74 11.13 -16.15
CA ASN A 566 13.38 10.72 -15.78
C ASN A 566 12.38 11.88 -15.87
N GLN A 567 12.73 13.09 -15.40
CA GLN A 567 11.88 14.28 -15.58
C GLN A 567 11.56 14.56 -17.05
N ARG A 568 12.53 14.38 -17.96
CA ARG A 568 12.32 14.59 -19.39
C ARG A 568 11.51 13.47 -20.02
N ILE A 569 11.75 12.21 -19.65
CA ILE A 569 10.95 11.07 -20.11
C ILE A 569 9.49 11.23 -19.68
N GLU A 570 9.24 11.61 -18.43
CA GLU A 570 7.88 11.80 -17.91
C GLU A 570 7.07 12.81 -18.73
N VAL A 571 7.71 13.92 -19.13
CA VAL A 571 7.09 14.96 -19.96
C VAL A 571 6.92 14.54 -21.42
N LEU A 572 7.91 13.85 -21.99
CA LEU A 572 7.92 13.49 -23.41
C LEU A 572 7.17 12.19 -23.72
N TYR A 573 6.89 11.39 -22.70
CA TYR A 573 6.35 10.06 -22.83
C TYR A 573 5.32 9.75 -21.74
N ASP A 574 5.71 9.15 -20.62
CA ASP A 574 4.86 8.96 -19.43
C ASP A 574 5.71 8.50 -18.22
N LYS A 575 5.04 8.29 -17.08
CA LYS A 575 5.64 7.80 -15.83
C LYS A 575 5.95 6.29 -15.82
N GLU A 576 5.41 5.50 -16.75
CA GLU A 576 5.58 4.04 -16.78
C GLU A 576 6.89 3.63 -17.45
N HIS A 577 7.49 4.55 -18.22
CA HIS A 577 8.76 4.36 -18.93
C HIS A 577 9.94 5.08 -18.27
N LEU A 578 9.83 5.48 -17.01
CA LEU A 578 10.97 6.05 -16.30
C LEU A 578 12.08 5.00 -16.15
N ILE A 579 13.33 5.46 -16.14
CA ILE A 579 14.49 4.60 -15.96
C ILE A 579 14.63 4.26 -14.48
N GLY A 580 14.67 2.98 -14.15
CA GLY A 580 14.91 2.50 -12.80
C GLY A 580 16.29 2.82 -12.24
N HIS A 581 16.40 3.00 -10.92
CA HIS A 581 17.66 3.27 -10.25
C HIS A 581 18.65 2.10 -10.33
N SER A 582 18.18 0.85 -10.51
CA SER A 582 19.05 -0.33 -10.60
C SER A 582 20.06 -0.26 -11.75
N PHE A 583 19.76 0.52 -12.79
CA PHE A 583 20.67 0.73 -13.92
C PHE A 583 21.93 1.51 -13.51
N LEU A 584 21.80 2.46 -12.57
CA LEU A 584 22.85 3.41 -12.20
C LEU A 584 23.35 3.26 -10.75
N MET A 585 22.77 2.34 -9.98
CA MET A 585 22.98 2.23 -8.52
C MET A 585 24.44 2.02 -8.10
N TYR A 586 25.22 1.31 -8.92
CA TYR A 586 26.58 0.84 -8.60
C TYR A 586 27.64 1.40 -9.55
N ILE A 587 27.41 2.58 -10.13
CA ILE A 587 28.40 3.19 -11.04
C ILE A 587 29.44 3.96 -10.22
N ASP A 588 30.70 3.59 -10.34
CA ASP A 588 31.81 4.24 -9.62
C ASP A 588 32.86 4.92 -10.52
N SER A 589 32.75 4.73 -11.84
CA SER A 589 33.73 5.21 -12.81
C SER A 589 33.11 5.61 -14.15
N LEU A 590 33.85 6.42 -14.92
CA LEU A 590 33.40 6.90 -16.23
C LEU A 590 33.21 5.75 -17.22
N GLU A 591 34.06 4.72 -17.14
CA GLU A 591 33.98 3.54 -17.99
C GLU A 591 32.68 2.75 -17.74
N GLU A 592 32.31 2.53 -16.47
CA GLU A 592 31.05 1.88 -16.13
C GLU A 592 29.83 2.69 -16.56
N LEU A 593 29.89 4.02 -16.41
CA LEU A 593 28.82 4.92 -16.87
C LEU A 593 28.64 4.83 -18.39
N ARG A 594 29.74 4.90 -19.16
CA ARG A 594 29.74 4.73 -20.62
C ARG A 594 29.14 3.38 -21.03
N ASN A 595 29.58 2.30 -20.39
CA ASN A 595 29.10 0.95 -20.69
C ASN A 595 27.61 0.79 -20.36
N THR A 596 27.16 1.38 -19.26
CA THR A 596 25.74 1.37 -18.88
C THR A 596 24.89 2.15 -19.86
N PHE A 597 25.34 3.32 -20.30
CA PHE A 597 24.63 4.09 -21.32
C PHE A 597 24.57 3.33 -22.65
N LYS A 598 25.71 2.83 -23.13
CA LYS A 598 25.83 2.06 -24.38
C LYS A 598 24.88 0.87 -24.45
N ASN A 599 24.89 0.07 -23.39
CA ASN A 599 24.31 -1.27 -23.43
C ASN A 599 22.92 -1.34 -22.82
N LYS A 600 22.51 -0.33 -22.03
CA LYS A 600 21.24 -0.36 -21.30
C LYS A 600 20.40 0.89 -21.57
N ILE A 601 20.91 2.09 -21.30
CA ILE A 601 20.11 3.33 -21.37
C ILE A 601 19.76 3.74 -22.79
N LEU A 602 20.75 3.83 -23.69
CA LEU A 602 20.53 4.25 -25.07
C LEU A 602 19.62 3.28 -25.86
N PRO A 603 19.82 1.94 -25.79
CA PRO A 603 18.87 1.00 -26.38
C PRO A 603 17.45 1.17 -25.86
N LEU A 604 17.28 1.40 -24.56
CA LEU A 604 15.97 1.57 -23.94
C LEU A 604 15.29 2.87 -24.43
N LEU A 605 16.03 3.96 -24.54
CA LEU A 605 15.51 5.22 -25.10
C LEU A 605 15.11 5.08 -26.57
N GLU A 606 15.86 4.30 -27.36
CA GLU A 606 15.51 4.00 -28.75
C GLU A 606 14.24 3.16 -28.86
N GLU A 607 14.00 2.25 -27.93
CA GLU A 607 12.75 1.49 -27.85
C GLU A 607 11.57 2.40 -27.45
N TYR A 608 11.77 3.29 -26.48
CA TYR A 608 10.73 4.22 -25.99
C TYR A 608 10.34 5.25 -27.05
N PHE A 609 11.34 5.82 -27.73
CA PHE A 609 11.17 6.84 -28.75
C PHE A 609 11.45 6.27 -30.15
N TYR A 610 10.75 5.19 -30.48
CA TYR A 610 10.88 4.51 -31.77
C TYR A 610 10.76 5.51 -32.94
N ASP A 611 11.80 5.55 -33.78
CA ASP A 611 11.98 6.48 -34.92
C ASP A 611 11.96 7.99 -34.58
N ASP A 612 12.04 8.39 -33.31
CA ASP A 612 12.01 9.79 -32.86
C ASP A 612 13.31 10.18 -32.12
N PHE A 613 14.41 10.24 -32.86
CA PHE A 613 15.71 10.68 -32.35
C PHE A 613 15.70 12.12 -31.80
N SER A 614 14.74 12.95 -32.21
CA SER A 614 14.61 14.31 -31.67
C SER A 614 14.25 14.28 -30.19
N LYS A 615 13.35 13.37 -29.79
CA LYS A 615 13.01 13.15 -28.36
C LYS A 615 14.15 12.53 -27.59
N ILE A 616 14.87 11.55 -28.16
CA ILE A 616 16.05 10.95 -27.51
C ILE A 616 17.09 12.04 -27.21
N LYS A 617 17.40 12.89 -28.20
CA LYS A 617 18.31 14.02 -28.02
C LYS A 617 17.78 15.03 -27.01
N ALA A 618 16.47 15.29 -26.96
CA ALA A 618 15.88 16.15 -25.95
C ALA A 618 16.06 15.58 -24.53
N VAL A 619 15.83 14.27 -24.33
CA VAL A 619 16.05 13.57 -23.06
C VAL A 619 17.50 13.70 -22.59
N LEU A 620 18.46 13.55 -23.51
CA LEU A 620 19.89 13.60 -23.20
C LEU A 620 20.49 15.03 -23.19
N ASN A 621 19.71 16.06 -23.55
CA ASN A 621 20.21 17.41 -23.88
C ASN A 621 21.34 17.38 -24.92
N ASP A 622 21.20 16.51 -25.93
CA ASP A 622 22.22 16.26 -26.93
C ASP A 622 22.16 17.26 -28.10
N LYS A 623 22.41 18.54 -27.82
CA LYS A 623 22.38 19.60 -28.84
C LYS A 623 23.52 19.49 -29.85
N ASP A 624 24.66 18.98 -29.41
CA ASP A 624 25.91 18.93 -30.18
C ASP A 624 26.16 17.56 -30.83
N ASN A 625 25.18 16.65 -30.86
CA ASN A 625 25.29 15.31 -31.48
C ASN A 625 26.40 14.43 -30.85
N ARG A 626 26.56 14.49 -29.53
CA ARG A 626 27.56 13.79 -28.72
C ARG A 626 27.15 12.36 -28.37
N PHE A 627 25.86 12.06 -28.29
CA PHE A 627 25.37 10.69 -28.08
C PHE A 627 24.97 10.08 -29.43
N TYR A 628 24.34 10.88 -30.30
CA TYR A 628 23.91 10.48 -31.63
C TYR A 628 24.44 11.41 -32.71
N GLN A 629 25.19 10.87 -33.67
CA GLN A 629 25.71 11.61 -34.81
C GLN A 629 24.79 11.47 -36.03
N GLU A 630 24.44 12.60 -36.65
CA GLU A 630 23.69 12.62 -37.90
C GLU A 630 24.57 12.09 -39.03
N VAL A 631 24.09 11.06 -39.72
CA VAL A 631 24.75 10.45 -40.87
C VAL A 631 24.39 11.26 -42.10
N LYS A 632 25.41 11.82 -42.78
CA LYS A 632 25.20 12.44 -44.09
C LYS A 632 24.84 11.37 -45.11
N GLN A 633 23.67 11.52 -45.72
CA GLN A 633 23.23 10.65 -46.80
C GLN A 633 23.95 11.03 -48.10
N ASP A 634 24.40 10.02 -48.85
CA ASP A 634 24.86 10.22 -50.22
C ASP A 634 23.64 10.35 -51.13
N GLU A 635 23.47 11.51 -51.77
CA GLU A 635 22.36 11.79 -52.68
C GLU A 635 22.33 10.83 -53.88
N ASN A 636 23.45 10.17 -54.19
CA ASN A 636 23.56 9.21 -55.29
C ASN A 636 23.36 7.74 -54.85
N LEU A 637 23.01 7.47 -53.59
CA LEU A 637 22.93 6.10 -53.05
C LEU A 637 22.00 5.17 -53.87
N PHE A 638 20.98 5.74 -54.53
CA PHE A 638 19.99 5.01 -55.33
C PHE A 638 19.95 5.49 -56.79
N ALA A 639 21.03 6.06 -57.33
CA ALA A 639 21.04 6.71 -58.65
C ALA A 639 20.52 5.83 -59.82
N ASP A 640 20.63 4.51 -59.71
CA ASP A 640 20.20 3.54 -60.73
C ASP A 640 18.90 2.77 -60.37
N MET A 641 18.17 3.19 -59.33
CA MET A 641 16.93 2.56 -58.87
C MET A 641 15.85 3.59 -58.51
N GLU A 642 14.63 3.43 -59.02
CA GLU A 642 13.47 4.22 -58.58
C GLU A 642 13.01 3.77 -57.18
N VAL A 643 13.63 4.34 -56.14
CA VAL A 643 13.25 4.11 -54.75
C VAL A 643 12.58 5.36 -54.19
N GLU A 644 11.32 5.23 -53.78
CA GLU A 644 10.60 6.30 -53.09
C GLU A 644 10.99 6.29 -51.60
N TYR A 645 11.70 7.33 -51.14
CA TYR A 645 12.10 7.48 -49.74
C TYR A 645 12.00 8.94 -49.30
N ASN A 646 11.86 9.16 -47.99
CA ASN A 646 11.79 10.49 -47.41
C ASN A 646 13.19 11.14 -47.34
N LYS A 647 13.48 12.05 -48.28
CA LYS A 647 14.76 12.79 -48.34
C LYS A 647 14.99 13.75 -47.17
N GLU A 648 13.95 14.08 -46.40
CA GLU A 648 14.06 14.92 -45.20
C GLU A 648 14.31 14.08 -43.93
N GLN A 649 14.20 12.75 -44.02
CA GLN A 649 14.41 11.86 -42.89
C GLN A 649 15.89 11.78 -42.54
N LYS A 650 16.25 12.32 -41.37
CA LYS A 650 17.61 12.27 -40.83
C LYS A 650 17.90 10.89 -40.27
N ILE A 651 19.08 10.35 -40.59
CA ILE A 651 19.58 9.10 -40.02
C ILE A 651 20.60 9.43 -38.94
N TYR A 652 20.55 8.72 -37.82
CA TYR A 652 21.48 8.90 -36.71
C TYR A 652 22.16 7.58 -36.35
N ASN A 653 23.45 7.65 -36.01
CA ASN A 653 24.21 6.54 -35.46
C ASN A 653 24.66 6.84 -34.04
N ARG A 654 24.72 5.83 -33.18
CA ARG A 654 25.31 5.95 -31.84
C ARG A 654 26.79 6.32 -31.98
N GLN A 655 27.24 7.30 -31.19
CA GLN A 655 28.66 7.62 -31.10
C GLN A 655 29.44 6.49 -30.39
N SER A 656 30.73 6.36 -30.71
CA SER A 656 31.60 5.43 -30.00
C SER A 656 31.67 5.80 -28.52
N CYS A 657 31.50 4.81 -27.64
CA CYS A 657 31.40 5.07 -26.21
C CYS A 657 32.72 5.50 -25.58
N ASP A 658 33.84 5.19 -26.23
CA ASP A 658 35.17 5.67 -25.82
C ASP A 658 35.31 7.20 -26.00
N GLU A 659 34.49 7.79 -26.87
CA GLU A 659 34.48 9.22 -27.17
C GLU A 659 33.57 10.02 -26.21
N LEU A 660 32.73 9.35 -25.41
CA LEU A 660 31.84 10.00 -24.44
C LEU A 660 32.63 10.49 -23.22
N THR A 661 32.95 11.78 -23.19
CA THR A 661 33.64 12.46 -22.09
C THR A 661 32.75 12.69 -20.86
N ALA A 662 33.35 12.96 -19.69
CA ALA A 662 32.63 13.36 -18.48
C ALA A 662 31.72 14.57 -18.73
N ASP A 663 32.19 15.55 -19.52
CA ASP A 663 31.40 16.72 -19.91
C ASP A 663 30.13 16.34 -20.65
N ASN A 664 30.13 15.28 -21.45
CA ASN A 664 28.91 14.85 -22.15
C ASN A 664 27.81 14.43 -21.15
N PHE A 665 28.18 13.72 -20.08
CA PHE A 665 27.25 13.33 -19.02
C PHE A 665 26.86 14.50 -18.11
N ILE A 666 27.81 15.38 -17.78
CA ILE A 666 27.56 16.59 -16.99
C ILE A 666 26.54 17.51 -17.70
N ASN A 667 26.61 17.60 -19.03
CA ASN A 667 25.69 18.41 -19.83
C ASN A 667 24.23 17.88 -19.84
N ILE A 668 23.99 16.64 -19.41
CA ILE A 668 22.62 16.13 -19.26
C ILE A 668 21.85 16.99 -18.26
N TYR A 669 22.47 17.33 -17.12
CA TYR A 669 21.83 18.06 -16.02
C TYR A 669 22.29 19.51 -15.86
N ASN A 670 23.38 19.93 -16.52
CA ASN A 670 23.73 21.35 -16.59
C ASN A 670 22.74 22.10 -17.51
N ASN A 671 22.23 23.23 -17.03
CA ASN A 671 21.20 24.09 -17.65
C ASN A 671 19.73 23.75 -17.38
N ILE A 672 19.42 23.00 -16.31
CA ILE A 672 18.06 23.02 -15.77
C ILE A 672 17.93 24.34 -15.00
N PRO A 673 17.06 25.28 -15.42
CA PRO A 673 16.73 26.40 -14.54
C PRO A 673 16.20 25.81 -13.25
N GLU A 674 16.72 26.25 -12.09
CA GLU A 674 16.13 25.86 -10.81
C GLU A 674 14.61 26.02 -10.91
N PRO A 675 13.83 25.00 -10.50
CA PRO A 675 12.39 25.09 -10.58
C PRO A 675 11.99 26.37 -9.83
N LYS A 676 11.45 27.34 -10.57
CA LYS A 676 10.72 28.44 -9.97
C LYS A 676 9.55 27.76 -9.29
N ASN A 677 9.61 27.64 -7.97
CA ASN A 677 8.58 27.02 -7.15
C ASN A 677 7.22 27.53 -7.62
N ALA A 678 6.40 26.63 -8.14
CA ALA A 678 5.11 26.90 -8.77
C ALA A 678 3.99 26.99 -7.74
#